data_AF-A0A034V147-F1
#
_entry.id   AF-A0A034V147-F1
#
_cell.length_a   1.000
_cell.length_b   1.000
_cell.length_c   1.000
_cell.angle_alpha   90.00
_cell.angle_beta   90.00
_cell.angle_gamma   90.00
#
_symmetry.space_group_name_H-M   'P 1'
#
loop_
_entity.id
_entity.type
_entity.pdbx_description
1 polymer ?
#
loop_
_entity_poly.entity_id
_entity_poly.type
_entity_poly.pdbx_seq_one_letter_code
_entity_poly.pdbx_strand_id
1 'polypeptide(L)'
;MSRLKMDYEKQLNRKNKRNSTFDSARNLEQIISDRDNLRDLCKTFRSVLAELAKCVVNCEEDINSTLLQEVQRLMGAHNRTLGEQTPEVDMNISILNASLSSNKQSRCIPDVHNLLELVEDPSLVEFVSNKSGDEDFDLRECLERLNTEALYLLHLSEELSKRQRRRLSSLSSGLEKIDSCCEGDSDGEKSPSIGEQVHRFIRTSSLNEQNLPTYKEHMKHQQGQLLNSLPPDLNRLRTEHPMNNNDELFSTPGGNASELNFQVHELKNRLVKSETDRVKLQEELEHTIQRNTELGQELQVLRDQLSQLNSLNNTDYAEGYGHGSLRSPPRAAGSDRSSTSFTQLQEKARTILSSPMQQQPNNDATVVLLQMIEDFCREGEKVMECGKKDRDDLQSQIDAADKQLKATRHFLEEQAAEREQERDEFQREIERLKALLRDKEKERNVFENASKETEQLEAQIRELTQRLNESIAKRDKFEVELKASIDKIFVLREIITELETQVETKALNEHVLSEKNKQLEEYINTQTRSNEALQHEVQSLKVEIGAGYQERIRFLEEKMQNMRPSAEQSMVLDQVVEQLRDIENTLDQKTKTLESVHHSISSNTNSITEDVSVSGAGPANSALLTGGVDNGVTITQTPGSPLHPSPRQHSLTMEGVQRIADKVAKHTRVEEAAIKRIRDLEMQVTQMRDACVELQHDREALQDRMSEQNQRISTLQSRLEEQRKRAMELQRAGSTDFNVRIHDLQTEVQNLRETVSVRDKQ
;
A
#
# COMPACT_ATOMS: atom_id res chain seq x y z
N MET A 1 5.96 32.86 -40.15
CA MET A 1 6.05 33.54 -38.84
C MET A 1 4.69 33.69 -38.14
N SER A 2 3.84 34.67 -38.45
CA SER A 2 2.71 35.05 -37.57
C SER A 2 1.71 33.95 -37.21
N ARG A 3 1.36 33.04 -38.14
CA ARG A 3 0.53 31.85 -37.81
C ARG A 3 1.21 30.94 -36.78
N LEU A 4 2.49 30.61 -36.99
CA LEU A 4 3.28 29.77 -36.09
C LEU A 4 3.38 30.38 -34.68
N LYS A 5 3.57 31.71 -34.57
CA LYS A 5 3.52 32.43 -33.28
C LYS A 5 2.16 32.26 -32.60
N MET A 6 1.08 32.50 -33.33
CA MET A 6 -0.30 32.40 -32.83
C MET A 6 -0.65 30.97 -32.38
N ASP A 7 -0.15 29.95 -33.06
CA ASP A 7 -0.43 28.55 -32.71
C ASP A 7 0.44 28.06 -31.54
N TYR A 8 1.66 28.57 -31.40
CA TYR A 8 2.49 28.39 -30.19
C TYR A 8 1.86 29.07 -28.97
N GLU A 9 1.33 30.29 -29.14
CA GLU A 9 0.60 31.04 -28.11
C GLU A 9 -0.69 30.32 -27.68
N LYS A 10 -1.44 29.72 -28.62
CA LYS A 10 -2.56 28.81 -28.30
C LYS A 10 -2.10 27.57 -27.54
N GLN A 11 -0.96 26.96 -27.88
CA GLN A 11 -0.41 25.83 -27.12
C GLN A 11 -0.02 26.24 -25.69
N LEU A 12 0.65 27.37 -25.52
CA LEU A 12 1.06 27.91 -24.23
C LEU A 12 -0.18 28.19 -23.35
N ASN A 13 -1.20 28.86 -23.89
CA ASN A 13 -2.45 29.12 -23.19
C ASN A 13 -3.21 27.81 -22.84
N ARG A 14 -3.14 26.77 -23.68
CA ARG A 14 -3.65 25.41 -23.38
C ARG A 14 -2.80 24.65 -22.36
N LYS A 15 -1.53 25.00 -22.16
CA LYS A 15 -0.68 24.46 -21.09
C LYS A 15 -0.99 25.17 -19.78
N ASN A 16 -0.90 26.49 -19.75
CA ASN A 16 -1.17 27.32 -18.57
C ASN A 16 -2.59 27.11 -18.03
N LYS A 17 -3.61 27.01 -18.89
CA LYS A 17 -4.98 26.69 -18.44
C LYS A 17 -5.08 25.30 -17.79
N ARG A 18 -4.37 24.29 -18.30
CA ARG A 18 -4.34 22.94 -17.70
C ARG A 18 -3.63 22.92 -16.36
N ASN A 19 -2.47 23.58 -16.24
CA ASN A 19 -1.78 23.77 -14.96
C ASN A 19 -2.69 24.48 -13.95
N SER A 20 -3.22 25.66 -14.30
CA SER A 20 -4.14 26.41 -13.43
C SER A 20 -5.35 25.57 -12.96
N THR A 21 -5.96 24.74 -13.82
CA THR A 21 -7.03 23.81 -13.39
C THR A 21 -6.54 22.61 -12.57
N PHE A 22 -5.28 22.18 -12.73
CA PHE A 22 -4.69 21.06 -12.01
C PHE A 22 -4.29 21.46 -10.58
N ASP A 23 -3.75 22.67 -10.43
CA ASP A 23 -3.31 23.22 -9.15
C ASP A 23 -4.52 23.68 -8.30
N SER A 24 -5.50 24.37 -8.92
CA SER A 24 -6.74 24.77 -8.23
C SER A 24 -7.64 23.58 -7.84
N ALA A 25 -7.67 22.50 -8.61
CA ALA A 25 -8.44 21.29 -8.26
C ALA A 25 -7.91 20.55 -7.02
N ARG A 26 -6.74 20.95 -6.48
CA ARG A 26 -6.11 20.33 -5.30
C ARG A 26 -6.26 21.12 -4.00
N ASN A 27 -6.79 22.35 -4.04
CA ASN A 27 -6.98 23.23 -2.87
C ASN A 27 -5.76 23.24 -1.91
N LEU A 28 -4.53 23.28 -2.46
CA LEU A 28 -3.31 23.09 -1.68
C LEU A 28 -3.16 24.12 -0.55
N GLU A 29 -3.62 25.34 -0.76
CA GLU A 29 -3.66 26.42 0.23
C GLU A 29 -4.60 26.10 1.41
N GLN A 30 -5.75 25.45 1.17
CA GLN A 30 -6.62 24.94 2.22
C GLN A 30 -5.94 23.78 2.97
N ILE A 31 -5.31 22.83 2.27
CA ILE A 31 -4.61 21.69 2.90
C ILE A 31 -3.44 22.18 3.77
N ILE A 32 -2.73 23.22 3.35
CA ILE A 32 -1.67 23.88 4.14
C ILE A 32 -2.27 24.57 5.36
N SER A 33 -3.37 25.32 5.20
CA SER A 33 -4.10 25.95 6.30
C SER A 33 -4.59 24.90 7.32
N ASP A 34 -5.24 23.83 6.88
CA ASP A 34 -5.75 22.75 7.73
C ASP A 34 -4.61 22.03 8.47
N ARG A 35 -3.47 21.79 7.81
CA ARG A 35 -2.25 21.26 8.43
C ARG A 35 -1.72 22.18 9.53
N ASP A 36 -1.67 23.48 9.28
CA ASP A 36 -1.09 24.44 10.21
C ASP A 36 -2.03 24.76 11.39
N ASN A 37 -3.34 24.82 11.13
CA ASN A 37 -4.38 24.83 12.16
C ASN A 37 -4.30 23.58 13.05
N LEU A 38 -4.13 22.39 12.46
CA LEU A 38 -3.95 21.14 13.21
C LEU A 38 -2.64 21.15 14.02
N ARG A 39 -1.56 21.75 13.49
CA ARG A 39 -0.28 21.88 14.20
C ARG A 39 -0.38 22.80 15.41
N ASP A 40 -1.08 23.93 15.29
CA ASP A 40 -1.30 24.85 16.41
C ASP A 40 -2.32 24.30 17.43
N LEU A 41 -3.29 23.50 16.99
CA LEU A 41 -4.12 22.70 17.88
C LEU A 41 -3.30 21.64 18.66
N CYS A 42 -2.36 20.96 18.00
CA CYS A 42 -1.43 20.04 18.66
C CYS A 42 -0.50 20.74 19.66
N LYS A 43 0.01 21.96 19.36
CA LYS A 43 0.74 22.78 20.36
C LYS A 43 -0.11 23.07 21.58
N THR A 44 -1.37 23.44 21.36
CA THR A 44 -2.32 23.78 22.43
C THR A 44 -2.62 22.56 23.31
N PHE A 45 -2.94 21.40 22.71
CA PHE A 45 -3.15 20.15 23.45
C PHE A 45 -1.90 19.71 24.21
N ARG A 46 -0.71 19.77 23.58
CA ARG A 46 0.57 19.44 24.23
C ARG A 46 0.83 20.34 25.45
N SER A 47 0.59 21.65 25.33
CA SER A 47 0.74 22.60 26.43
C SER A 47 -0.22 22.30 27.59
N VAL A 48 -1.51 22.11 27.30
CA VAL A 48 -2.51 21.76 28.33
C VAL A 48 -2.19 20.43 29.00
N LEU A 49 -1.72 19.44 28.25
CA LEU A 49 -1.40 18.11 28.78
C LEU A 49 -0.10 18.10 29.59
N ALA A 50 0.91 18.90 29.23
CA ALA A 50 2.11 19.11 30.04
C ALA A 50 1.78 19.81 31.37
N GLU A 51 0.95 20.86 31.36
CA GLU A 51 0.50 21.53 32.58
C GLU A 51 -0.38 20.62 33.46
N LEU A 52 -1.24 19.80 32.85
CA LEU A 52 -2.04 18.80 33.57
C LEU A 52 -1.14 17.71 34.20
N ALA A 53 -0.13 17.23 33.48
CA ALA A 53 0.84 16.27 34.01
C ALA A 53 1.64 16.87 35.19
N LYS A 54 2.12 18.11 35.07
CA LYS A 54 2.80 18.83 36.17
C LYS A 54 1.88 19.03 37.37
N CYS A 55 0.61 19.38 37.15
CA CYS A 55 -0.40 19.48 38.20
C CYS A 55 -0.57 18.16 38.97
N VAL A 56 -0.66 17.02 38.25
CA VAL A 56 -0.80 15.70 38.89
C VAL A 56 0.50 15.26 39.59
N VAL A 57 1.68 15.56 39.06
CA VAL A 57 2.97 15.30 39.73
C VAL A 57 3.07 16.12 41.03
N ASN A 58 2.73 17.41 41.00
CA ASN A 58 2.70 18.24 42.21
C ASN A 58 1.70 17.68 43.25
N CYS A 59 0.51 17.23 42.82
CA CYS A 59 -0.44 16.56 43.71
C CYS A 59 0.09 15.21 44.25
N GLU A 60 0.87 14.45 43.47
CA GLU A 60 1.55 13.23 43.94
C GLU A 60 2.60 13.57 45.01
N GLU A 61 3.39 14.64 44.82
CA GLU A 61 4.36 15.12 45.81
C GLU A 61 3.70 15.68 47.09
N ASP A 62 2.61 16.44 46.98
CA ASP A 62 1.81 16.93 48.11
C ASP A 62 1.16 15.78 48.91
N ILE A 63 0.61 14.77 48.22
CA ILE A 63 0.04 13.58 48.87
C ILE A 63 1.14 12.75 49.53
N ASN A 64 2.26 12.50 48.85
CA ASN A 64 3.37 11.70 49.38
C ASN A 64 4.05 12.39 50.58
N SER A 65 4.24 13.71 50.53
CA SER A 65 4.80 14.48 51.65
C SER A 65 3.83 14.55 52.84
N THR A 66 2.52 14.71 52.61
CA THR A 66 1.49 14.61 53.65
C THR A 66 1.46 13.22 54.29
N LEU A 67 1.49 12.15 53.48
CA LEU A 67 1.52 10.77 53.95
C LEU A 67 2.78 10.48 54.77
N LEU A 68 3.95 10.93 54.29
CA LEU A 68 5.22 10.78 54.99
C LEU A 68 5.22 11.53 56.33
N GLN A 69 4.67 12.74 56.36
CA GLN A 69 4.54 13.54 57.58
C GLN A 69 3.57 12.89 58.59
N GLU A 70 2.46 12.32 58.13
CA GLU A 70 1.52 11.56 58.96
C GLU A 70 2.12 10.24 59.50
N VAL A 71 2.83 9.48 58.67
CA VAL A 71 3.57 8.28 59.10
C VAL A 71 4.66 8.65 60.12
N GLN A 72 5.41 9.72 59.88
CA GLN A 72 6.43 10.22 60.82
C GLN A 72 5.80 10.74 62.12
N ARG A 73 4.60 11.34 62.07
CA ARG A 73 3.82 11.73 63.26
C ARG A 73 3.36 10.52 64.07
N LEU A 74 2.92 9.44 63.41
CA LEU A 74 2.51 8.19 64.07
C LEU A 74 3.70 7.46 64.71
N MET A 75 4.83 7.35 64.02
CA MET A 75 6.08 6.80 64.59
C MET A 75 6.60 7.67 65.74
N GLY A 76 6.59 9.00 65.58
CA GLY A 76 6.99 9.94 66.61
C GLY A 76 6.09 9.96 67.86
N ALA A 77 4.82 9.56 67.72
CA ALA A 77 3.92 9.34 68.85
C ALA A 77 4.22 8.02 69.58
N HIS A 78 4.51 6.94 68.86
CA HIS A 78 4.92 5.66 69.44
C HIS A 78 6.20 5.82 70.30
N ASN A 79 7.22 6.49 69.76
CA ASN A 79 8.50 6.71 70.43
C ASN A 79 8.43 7.61 71.69
N ARG A 80 7.28 8.22 72.00
CA ARG A 80 7.05 8.94 73.28
C ARG A 80 6.33 8.10 74.33
N THR A 81 5.74 6.96 73.96
CA THR A 81 4.86 6.18 74.83
C THR A 81 5.52 4.92 75.40
N LEU A 82 6.59 4.42 74.78
CA LEU A 82 7.31 3.23 75.25
C LEU A 82 8.76 3.55 75.63
N GLY A 83 8.94 3.96 76.89
CA GLY A 83 10.22 3.83 77.56
C GLY A 83 10.44 2.37 77.98
N GLU A 84 11.66 1.87 77.75
CA GLU A 84 12.14 0.52 78.06
C GLU A 84 11.61 -0.65 77.18
N GLN A 85 12.57 -1.51 76.77
CA GLN A 85 12.40 -2.89 76.29
C GLN A 85 11.63 -3.15 74.96
N THR A 86 12.34 -3.17 73.83
CA THR A 86 12.58 -4.39 73.00
C THR A 86 13.43 -4.09 71.74
N PRO A 87 14.35 -4.98 71.32
CA PRO A 87 15.18 -4.77 70.11
C PRO A 87 14.52 -5.21 68.79
N GLU A 88 13.33 -5.82 68.83
CA GLU A 88 12.65 -6.38 67.65
C GLU A 88 11.92 -5.31 66.81
N VAL A 89 11.70 -4.11 67.37
CA VAL A 89 10.98 -3.02 66.70
C VAL A 89 11.82 -2.39 65.58
N ASP A 90 13.13 -2.18 65.79
CA ASP A 90 14.04 -1.60 64.79
C ASP A 90 14.11 -2.43 63.49
N MET A 91 14.01 -3.76 63.60
CA MET A 91 14.00 -4.65 62.44
C MET A 91 12.73 -4.44 61.60
N ASN A 92 11.58 -4.24 62.24
CA ASN A 92 10.34 -3.90 61.54
C ASN A 92 10.38 -2.48 60.93
N ILE A 93 11.03 -1.51 61.58
CA ILE A 93 11.22 -0.16 61.02
C ILE A 93 12.08 -0.21 59.75
N SER A 94 13.15 -1.00 59.76
CA SER A 94 13.98 -1.21 58.55
C SER A 94 13.22 -1.96 57.45
N ILE A 95 12.38 -2.96 57.79
CA ILE A 95 11.55 -3.67 56.80
C ILE A 95 10.48 -2.75 56.20
N LEU A 96 9.84 -1.89 56.99
CA LEU A 96 8.85 -0.93 56.49
C LEU A 96 9.49 0.16 55.63
N ASN A 97 10.63 0.74 56.04
CA ASN A 97 11.36 1.70 55.21
C ASN A 97 11.91 1.05 53.92
N ALA A 98 12.39 -0.20 53.98
CA ALA A 98 12.80 -0.94 52.78
C ALA A 98 11.61 -1.18 51.85
N SER A 99 10.45 -1.60 52.39
CA SER A 99 9.23 -1.83 51.61
C SER A 99 8.68 -0.55 50.96
N LEU A 100 8.73 0.59 51.67
CA LEU A 100 8.39 1.90 51.10
C LEU A 100 9.40 2.32 50.01
N SER A 101 10.69 2.01 50.19
CA SER A 101 11.75 2.34 49.21
C SER A 101 11.77 1.43 47.99
N SER A 102 11.30 0.19 48.09
CA SER A 102 11.36 -0.81 47.01
C SER A 102 10.09 -0.90 46.15
N ASN A 103 8.97 -0.32 46.60
CA ASN A 103 7.67 -0.51 45.95
C ASN A 103 7.48 0.37 44.71
N LYS A 104 8.01 -0.09 43.57
CA LYS A 104 7.57 0.30 42.21
C LYS A 104 6.13 -0.16 41.88
N GLN A 105 5.32 -0.53 42.88
CA GLN A 105 4.04 -1.25 42.74
C GLN A 105 2.89 -0.68 43.60
N SER A 106 3.08 0.47 44.25
CA SER A 106 2.01 1.15 45.02
C SER A 106 1.62 2.53 44.46
N ARG A 107 1.77 2.75 43.14
CA ARG A 107 1.19 3.93 42.49
C ARG A 107 -0.31 3.75 42.31
N CYS A 108 -1.11 4.47 43.09
CA CYS A 108 -2.55 4.61 42.88
C CYS A 108 -2.92 5.68 41.82
N ILE A 109 -1.92 6.14 41.06
CA ILE A 109 -1.98 7.17 40.03
C ILE A 109 -1.32 6.58 38.76
N PRO A 110 -1.77 6.91 37.54
CA PRO A 110 -1.07 6.53 36.30
C PRO A 110 0.40 6.96 36.26
N ASP A 111 1.17 6.47 35.28
CA ASP A 111 2.59 6.82 35.16
C ASP A 111 2.80 8.22 34.55
N VAL A 112 2.50 9.25 35.33
CA VAL A 112 2.54 10.65 34.88
C VAL A 112 3.98 11.13 34.64
N HIS A 113 4.98 10.56 35.30
CA HIS A 113 6.39 10.92 35.06
C HIS A 113 6.86 10.47 33.68
N ASN A 114 6.61 9.20 33.30
CA ASN A 114 6.92 8.71 31.96
C ASN A 114 6.04 9.37 30.88
N LEU A 115 4.80 9.76 31.23
CA LEU A 115 3.95 10.58 30.36
C LEU A 115 4.55 11.98 30.14
N LEU A 116 5.06 12.64 31.19
CA LEU A 116 5.68 13.96 31.11
C LEU A 116 6.98 13.91 30.30
N GLU A 117 7.82 12.89 30.50
CA GLU A 117 9.04 12.67 29.70
C GLU A 117 8.72 12.51 28.20
N LEU A 118 7.71 11.69 27.86
CA LEU A 118 7.24 11.53 26.48
C LEU A 118 6.60 12.80 25.90
N VAL A 119 5.98 13.63 26.74
CA VAL A 119 5.31 14.87 26.32
C VAL A 119 6.27 16.05 26.25
N GLU A 120 7.41 15.99 26.95
CA GLU A 120 8.48 17.01 26.90
C GLU A 120 9.66 16.62 25.99
N ASP A 121 9.71 15.39 25.45
CA ASP A 121 10.65 14.88 24.43
C ASP A 121 11.04 15.97 23.39
N PRO A 122 12.33 16.35 23.30
CA PRO A 122 12.82 17.37 22.36
C PRO A 122 12.46 17.12 20.90
N SER A 123 12.39 15.87 20.44
CA SER A 123 12.02 15.55 19.05
C SER A 123 10.54 15.85 18.76
N LEU A 124 9.67 15.62 19.75
CA LEU A 124 8.26 15.98 19.71
C LEU A 124 8.04 17.47 20.01
N VAL A 125 8.92 18.12 20.79
CA VAL A 125 8.99 19.59 20.88
C VAL A 125 9.23 20.15 19.49
N GLU A 126 10.28 19.70 18.81
CA GLU A 126 10.73 20.20 17.51
C GLU A 126 9.66 19.97 16.44
N PHE A 127 9.18 18.74 16.26
CA PHE A 127 8.16 18.41 15.27
C PHE A 127 6.88 19.26 15.39
N VAL A 128 6.39 19.45 16.63
CA VAL A 128 5.16 20.21 16.90
C VAL A 128 5.41 21.72 16.88
N SER A 129 6.49 22.21 17.50
CA SER A 129 6.82 23.65 17.59
C SER A 129 7.08 24.21 16.20
N ASN A 130 8.02 23.61 15.45
CA ASN A 130 8.07 23.67 14.00
C ASN A 130 7.98 25.09 13.40
N LYS A 131 6.74 25.42 13.00
CA LYS A 131 6.44 26.29 11.85
C LYS A 131 7.23 25.81 10.61
N SER A 132 7.26 26.63 9.57
CA SER A 132 8.41 26.68 8.67
C SER A 132 9.29 27.82 9.15
N GLY A 133 10.41 27.49 9.79
CA GLY A 133 11.63 28.23 9.49
C GLY A 133 11.95 28.03 8.00
N ASP A 134 12.43 29.01 7.25
CA ASP A 134 12.91 30.35 7.64
C ASP A 134 14.00 30.32 8.75
N GLU A 135 14.62 29.15 8.96
CA GLU A 135 16.09 29.10 8.96
C GLU A 135 16.53 29.48 7.54
N ASP A 136 17.65 30.20 7.39
CA ASP A 136 18.08 30.76 6.09
C ASP A 136 18.31 29.65 5.05
N PHE A 137 17.27 29.31 4.28
CA PHE A 137 17.41 28.63 3.00
C PHE A 137 18.00 29.66 2.03
N ASP A 138 19.30 29.93 2.16
CA ASP A 138 19.94 30.98 1.39
C ASP A 138 19.96 30.59 -0.08
N LEU A 139 18.92 31.06 -0.77
CA LEU A 139 18.71 30.85 -2.20
C LEU A 139 19.90 31.42 -2.99
N ARG A 140 20.69 32.34 -2.42
CA ARG A 140 21.98 32.76 -2.98
C ARG A 140 22.98 31.61 -2.98
N GLU A 141 23.27 30.99 -1.84
CA GLU A 141 24.20 29.85 -1.79
C GLU A 141 23.69 28.67 -2.64
N CYS A 142 22.39 28.35 -2.58
CA CYS A 142 21.83 27.28 -3.41
C CYS A 142 21.92 27.59 -4.93
N LEU A 143 21.68 28.84 -5.36
CA LEU A 143 21.88 29.24 -6.75
C LEU A 143 23.36 29.35 -7.13
N GLU A 144 24.25 29.70 -6.20
CA GLU A 144 25.69 29.80 -6.41
C GLU A 144 26.34 28.41 -6.51
N ARG A 145 25.86 27.44 -5.72
CA ARG A 145 26.16 26.01 -5.88
C ARG A 145 25.63 25.46 -7.20
N LEU A 146 24.37 25.74 -7.56
CA LEU A 146 23.82 25.32 -8.85
C LEU A 146 24.58 25.96 -10.03
N ASN A 147 25.02 27.21 -9.91
CA ASN A 147 25.77 27.91 -10.95
C ASN A 147 27.23 27.43 -11.03
N THR A 148 27.86 27.10 -9.90
CA THR A 148 29.21 26.48 -9.90
C THR A 148 29.19 25.04 -10.39
N GLU A 149 28.16 24.25 -10.07
CA GLU A 149 27.93 22.93 -10.67
C GLU A 149 27.62 23.03 -12.18
N ALA A 150 26.82 24.01 -12.62
CA ALA A 150 26.58 24.27 -14.04
C ALA A 150 27.85 24.71 -14.78
N LEU A 151 28.67 25.59 -14.18
CA LEU A 151 29.97 25.99 -14.70
C LEU A 151 30.97 24.81 -14.74
N TYR A 152 30.94 23.94 -13.73
CA TYR A 152 31.75 22.72 -13.70
C TYR A 152 31.32 21.76 -14.81
N LEU A 153 30.01 21.53 -15.01
CA LEU A 153 29.49 20.70 -16.11
C LEU A 153 29.77 21.32 -17.49
N LEU A 154 29.69 22.64 -17.63
CA LEU A 154 30.09 23.34 -18.86
C LEU A 154 31.58 23.19 -19.12
N HIS A 155 32.44 23.34 -18.11
CA HIS A 155 33.88 23.15 -18.25
C HIS A 155 34.23 21.68 -18.54
N LEU A 156 33.54 20.72 -17.93
CA LEU A 156 33.70 19.29 -18.21
C LEU A 156 33.25 18.93 -19.64
N SER A 157 32.18 19.56 -20.12
CA SER A 157 31.69 19.41 -21.50
C SER A 157 32.62 20.09 -22.52
N GLU A 158 33.22 21.23 -22.16
CA GLU A 158 34.25 21.90 -22.96
C GLU A 158 35.56 21.09 -22.96
N GLU A 159 35.93 20.45 -21.85
CA GLU A 159 37.09 19.58 -21.74
C GLU A 159 36.90 18.25 -22.49
N LEU A 160 35.71 17.66 -22.43
CA LEU A 160 35.32 16.56 -23.32
C LEU A 160 35.37 17.00 -24.78
N SER A 161 34.89 18.20 -25.12
CA SER A 161 34.98 18.77 -26.47
C SER A 161 36.43 19.03 -26.91
N LYS A 162 37.30 19.49 -26.00
CA LYS A 162 38.75 19.63 -26.21
C LYS A 162 39.41 18.26 -26.38
N ARG A 163 39.01 17.23 -25.64
CA ARG A 163 39.51 15.85 -25.73
C ARG A 163 39.06 15.16 -27.01
N GLN A 164 37.82 15.40 -27.44
CA GLN A 164 37.28 15.02 -28.75
C GLN A 164 38.09 15.69 -29.88
N ARG A 165 38.33 17.01 -29.78
CA ARG A 165 39.10 17.78 -30.77
C ARG A 165 40.57 17.35 -30.83
N ARG A 166 41.20 17.06 -29.68
CA ARG A 166 42.55 16.48 -29.58
C ARG A 166 42.64 15.09 -30.21
N ARG A 167 41.62 14.24 -30.01
CA ARG A 167 41.53 12.92 -30.69
C ARG A 167 41.44 13.09 -32.20
N LEU A 168 40.59 13.98 -32.68
CA LEU A 168 40.45 14.28 -34.12
C LEU A 168 41.75 14.86 -34.71
N SER A 169 42.45 15.77 -34.03
CA SER A 169 43.74 16.28 -34.52
C SER A 169 44.84 15.21 -34.49
N SER A 170 44.86 14.31 -33.50
CA SER A 170 45.81 13.17 -33.48
C SER A 170 45.56 12.12 -34.57
N LEU A 171 44.33 12.08 -35.12
CA LEU A 171 44.01 11.26 -36.30
C LEU A 171 44.35 12.01 -37.61
N SER A 172 44.26 13.35 -37.62
CA SER A 172 44.62 14.18 -38.77
C SER A 172 46.13 14.25 -39.02
N SER A 173 46.95 14.22 -37.97
CA SER A 173 48.42 14.31 -38.06
C SER A 173 49.11 13.06 -38.66
N GLY A 174 48.34 12.05 -39.08
CA GLY A 174 48.86 10.82 -39.69
C GLY A 174 48.99 10.84 -41.22
N LEU A 175 48.57 11.91 -41.91
CA LEU A 175 48.42 11.93 -43.37
C LEU A 175 49.19 13.02 -44.12
N GLU A 176 49.91 13.91 -43.45
CA GLU A 176 50.69 14.97 -44.11
C GLU A 176 52.13 14.53 -44.44
N LYS A 177 52.27 13.73 -45.51
CA LYS A 177 53.53 13.53 -46.24
C LYS A 177 53.30 13.05 -47.68
N ILE A 178 53.12 14.00 -48.61
CA ILE A 178 53.48 13.97 -50.06
C ILE A 178 53.04 15.33 -50.65
N ASP A 179 53.90 15.93 -51.48
CA ASP A 179 53.80 17.18 -52.29
C ASP A 179 53.12 18.44 -51.70
N SER A 180 53.71 19.65 -51.64
CA SER A 180 54.75 20.38 -52.41
C SER A 180 54.24 21.27 -53.56
N CYS A 181 54.56 22.57 -53.47
CA CYS A 181 54.30 23.67 -54.42
C CYS A 181 52.80 24.02 -54.63
N CYS A 182 52.36 25.29 -54.69
CA CYS A 182 53.00 26.49 -55.24
C CYS A 182 52.74 27.79 -54.42
N GLU A 183 53.47 28.85 -54.79
CA GLU A 183 53.36 30.24 -54.30
C GLU A 183 52.08 30.97 -54.74
N GLY A 184 51.72 32.07 -54.05
CA GLY A 184 50.71 33.04 -54.50
C GLY A 184 50.26 34.06 -53.45
N ASP A 185 50.78 35.29 -53.50
CA ASP A 185 50.41 36.40 -52.62
C ASP A 185 48.99 36.95 -52.85
N SER A 186 48.36 37.51 -51.80
CA SER A 186 47.98 38.95 -51.72
C SER A 186 46.84 39.26 -50.72
N ASP A 187 47.09 40.26 -49.86
CA ASP A 187 46.22 41.25 -49.18
C ASP A 187 44.68 41.05 -49.01
N GLY A 188 44.15 41.48 -47.85
CA GLY A 188 42.84 42.18 -47.85
C GLY A 188 41.84 42.00 -46.68
N GLU A 189 42.20 42.40 -45.46
CA GLU A 189 41.32 43.16 -44.53
C GLU A 189 39.76 43.07 -44.67
N LYS A 190 39.08 42.21 -43.88
CA LYS A 190 38.08 42.61 -42.83
C LYS A 190 37.11 41.51 -42.37
N SER A 191 36.79 41.56 -41.07
CA SER A 191 35.73 40.78 -40.39
C SER A 191 34.52 41.71 -40.06
N PRO A 192 33.43 41.26 -39.41
CA PRO A 192 32.89 39.90 -39.24
C PRO A 192 31.38 39.79 -39.58
N SER A 193 30.85 38.58 -39.75
CA SER A 193 29.47 38.25 -39.31
C SER A 193 29.31 36.74 -39.07
N ILE A 194 28.37 36.36 -38.19
CA ILE A 194 28.10 34.96 -37.83
C ILE A 194 26.96 34.45 -38.71
N GLY A 195 27.18 33.33 -39.41
CA GLY A 195 26.19 32.64 -40.23
C GLY A 195 26.40 31.12 -40.18
N GLU A 196 25.30 30.35 -40.19
CA GLU A 196 25.31 28.90 -40.00
C GLU A 196 25.81 28.16 -41.26
N GLN A 197 26.77 27.23 -41.13
CA GLN A 197 26.93 26.17 -42.13
C GLN A 197 27.53 24.85 -41.64
N VAL A 198 26.67 23.82 -41.64
CA VAL A 198 26.88 22.43 -42.10
C VAL A 198 28.28 21.82 -42.05
N HIS A 199 28.45 20.84 -41.15
CA HIS A 199 29.10 19.56 -41.42
C HIS A 199 28.09 18.47 -40.97
N ARG A 200 27.60 17.51 -41.77
CA ARG A 200 28.22 16.67 -42.80
C ARG A 200 29.55 16.07 -42.36
N PHE A 201 29.45 14.86 -41.79
CA PHE A 201 30.51 13.85 -41.88
C PHE A 201 30.18 12.87 -43.01
N ILE A 202 31.21 12.48 -43.76
CA ILE A 202 31.17 11.57 -44.90
C ILE A 202 31.64 10.18 -44.46
N ARG A 203 31.08 9.12 -45.06
CA ARG A 203 31.59 7.74 -44.93
C ARG A 203 32.81 7.51 -45.82
N THR A 204 33.83 6.84 -45.29
CA THR A 204 34.82 6.02 -46.02
C THR A 204 35.42 4.97 -45.05
N SER A 205 36.08 3.87 -45.44
CA SER A 205 35.97 2.96 -46.61
C SER A 205 36.82 1.71 -46.31
N SER A 206 36.58 0.51 -46.84
CA SER A 206 35.43 0.01 -47.61
C SER A 206 34.66 -1.02 -46.74
N LEU A 207 34.34 -2.29 -47.04
CA LEU A 207 34.33 -3.22 -48.20
C LEU A 207 32.89 -3.82 -48.23
N ASN A 208 32.29 -4.40 -49.27
CA ASN A 208 32.68 -5.12 -50.50
C ASN A 208 33.13 -6.59 -50.23
N GLU A 209 32.56 -7.64 -50.84
CA GLU A 209 31.91 -7.71 -52.15
C GLU A 209 30.78 -8.77 -52.21
N GLN A 210 29.69 -8.37 -52.87
CA GLN A 210 28.73 -9.14 -53.68
C GLN A 210 28.73 -10.69 -53.62
N ASN A 211 27.56 -11.30 -53.37
CA ASN A 211 26.94 -12.27 -54.30
C ASN A 211 25.45 -12.57 -53.97
N LEU A 212 24.71 -13.10 -54.96
CA LEU A 212 23.27 -13.43 -54.95
C LEU A 212 23.01 -14.90 -54.49
N PRO A 213 21.76 -15.44 -54.34
CA PRO A 213 20.50 -15.02 -54.98
C PRO A 213 19.20 -14.99 -54.14
N THR A 214 18.22 -14.26 -54.68
CA THR A 214 16.78 -14.35 -54.36
C THR A 214 16.19 -15.70 -54.78
N TYR A 215 15.36 -16.33 -53.94
CA TYR A 215 14.40 -17.35 -54.39
C TYR A 215 13.01 -17.18 -53.76
N LYS A 216 11.98 -17.40 -54.59
CA LYS A 216 10.55 -17.36 -54.23
C LYS A 216 10.01 -18.76 -53.96
N GLU A 217 9.01 -18.82 -53.08
CA GLU A 217 7.80 -19.65 -53.17
C GLU A 217 7.90 -21.01 -53.92
N HIS A 218 7.97 -22.14 -53.20
CA HIS A 218 6.95 -23.22 -53.26
C HIS A 218 7.40 -24.48 -52.49
N MET A 219 6.60 -24.93 -51.51
CA MET A 219 5.90 -26.23 -51.62
C MET A 219 4.89 -26.41 -50.48
N LYS A 220 3.94 -27.33 -50.66
CA LYS A 220 2.93 -27.73 -49.66
C LYS A 220 3.20 -29.14 -49.14
N HIS A 221 2.83 -29.32 -47.86
CA HIS A 221 2.43 -30.59 -47.23
C HIS A 221 3.50 -31.60 -46.79
N GLN A 222 3.15 -32.27 -45.68
CA GLN A 222 3.49 -33.64 -45.31
C GLN A 222 4.91 -33.95 -44.79
N GLN A 223 5.13 -33.66 -43.51
CA GLN A 223 5.35 -34.75 -42.55
C GLN A 223 4.90 -34.35 -41.14
N GLY A 224 4.67 -35.34 -40.29
CA GLY A 224 4.37 -35.18 -38.86
C GLY A 224 4.91 -36.39 -38.10
N GLN A 225 5.03 -36.26 -36.77
CA GLN A 225 5.84 -37.14 -35.90
C GLN A 225 7.36 -36.89 -36.15
N LEU A 226 8.24 -36.74 -35.15
CA LEU A 226 8.21 -37.18 -33.75
C LEU A 226 8.82 -36.14 -32.76
N LEU A 227 8.24 -36.11 -31.55
CA LEU A 227 8.84 -35.90 -30.22
C LEU A 227 9.65 -34.63 -29.86
N ASN A 228 9.24 -34.04 -28.73
CA ASN A 228 10.01 -33.55 -27.56
C ASN A 228 11.34 -32.77 -27.78
N SER A 229 11.56 -31.61 -27.18
CA SER A 229 11.18 -31.22 -25.81
C SER A 229 11.02 -29.70 -25.59
N LEU A 230 10.01 -29.29 -24.81
CA LEU A 230 9.96 -27.95 -24.20
C LEU A 230 10.56 -27.99 -22.77
N PRO A 231 11.23 -26.92 -22.29
CA PRO A 231 11.86 -26.90 -20.96
C PRO A 231 10.86 -27.04 -19.79
N PRO A 232 11.12 -27.90 -18.79
CA PRO A 232 10.15 -28.23 -17.74
C PRO A 232 10.21 -27.32 -16.49
N ASP A 233 10.19 -25.99 -16.65
CA ASP A 233 10.38 -25.04 -15.52
C ASP A 233 9.17 -24.14 -15.17
N LEU A 234 8.04 -24.22 -15.88
CA LEU A 234 6.85 -23.41 -15.58
C LEU A 234 5.80 -24.08 -14.66
N ASN A 235 6.11 -25.27 -14.12
CA ASN A 235 5.18 -26.03 -13.25
C ASN A 235 5.55 -26.01 -11.74
N ARG A 236 6.62 -25.31 -11.32
CA ARG A 236 7.15 -25.39 -9.94
C ARG A 236 6.72 -24.25 -8.99
N LEU A 237 5.67 -23.50 -9.35
CA LEU A 237 5.08 -22.41 -8.55
C LEU A 237 3.57 -22.59 -8.27
N ARG A 238 3.03 -23.80 -8.39
CA ARG A 238 1.59 -24.09 -8.18
C ARG A 238 1.30 -25.20 -7.16
N THR A 239 2.28 -25.58 -6.33
CA THR A 239 2.24 -26.86 -5.60
C THR A 239 2.80 -26.79 -4.16
N GLU A 240 2.77 -25.61 -3.53
CA GLU A 240 3.10 -25.45 -2.09
C GLU A 240 2.11 -24.49 -1.42
N HIS A 241 0.85 -24.92 -1.29
CA HIS A 241 -0.07 -24.43 -0.26
C HIS A 241 -1.10 -25.54 0.04
N PRO A 242 -1.15 -26.09 1.26
CA PRO A 242 -2.14 -27.12 1.62
C PRO A 242 -3.53 -26.51 1.81
N MET A 243 -4.56 -27.33 1.60
CA MET A 243 -5.95 -26.96 1.84
C MET A 243 -6.17 -26.56 3.31
N ASN A 244 -6.62 -25.33 3.53
CA ASN A 244 -7.43 -25.01 4.69
C ASN A 244 -8.62 -24.16 4.21
N ASN A 245 -9.84 -24.59 4.52
CA ASN A 245 -11.06 -23.94 4.03
C ASN A 245 -11.53 -22.85 4.99
N ASN A 246 -12.30 -21.89 4.44
CA ASN A 246 -12.97 -20.80 5.14
C ASN A 246 -12.02 -19.67 5.62
N ASP A 247 -11.71 -18.71 4.75
CA ASP A 247 -12.18 -17.31 4.89
C ASP A 247 -11.75 -16.46 3.67
N GLU A 248 -12.64 -16.30 2.66
CA GLU A 248 -12.42 -15.38 1.53
C GLU A 248 -13.72 -14.66 1.15
N LEU A 249 -14.06 -13.62 1.92
CA LEU A 249 -14.87 -12.50 1.44
C LEU A 249 -14.21 -11.19 1.87
N PHE A 250 -14.11 -10.23 0.95
CA PHE A 250 -13.24 -9.04 1.02
C PHE A 250 -11.73 -9.29 0.85
N SER A 251 -11.25 -8.98 -0.35
CA SER A 251 -9.90 -8.44 -0.57
C SER A 251 -9.99 -7.32 -1.60
N THR A 252 -9.19 -6.27 -1.43
CA THR A 252 -9.40 -5.00 -2.14
C THR A 252 -8.90 -5.06 -3.60
N PRO A 253 -9.58 -4.44 -4.59
CA PRO A 253 -9.21 -4.58 -6.01
C PRO A 253 -7.87 -3.95 -6.45
N GLY A 254 -7.09 -3.36 -5.53
CA GLY A 254 -5.92 -2.54 -5.83
C GLY A 254 -4.59 -3.30 -5.90
N GLY A 255 -4.26 -4.09 -4.88
CA GLY A 255 -2.92 -4.67 -4.71
C GLY A 255 -2.54 -5.66 -5.81
N ASN A 256 -3.47 -6.56 -6.16
CA ASN A 256 -3.25 -7.60 -7.16
C ASN A 256 -2.91 -7.01 -8.55
N ALA A 257 -3.37 -5.79 -8.85
CA ALA A 257 -3.11 -5.11 -10.11
C ALA A 257 -1.73 -4.45 -10.18
N SER A 258 -1.16 -3.99 -9.06
CA SER A 258 0.22 -3.47 -9.02
C SER A 258 1.24 -4.62 -8.99
N GLU A 259 0.99 -5.68 -8.24
CA GLU A 259 1.85 -6.87 -8.20
C GLU A 259 1.89 -7.58 -9.56
N LEU A 260 0.72 -7.80 -10.19
CA LEU A 260 0.68 -8.36 -11.55
C LEU A 260 1.35 -7.45 -12.58
N ASN A 261 1.30 -6.11 -12.42
CA ASN A 261 2.07 -5.20 -13.26
C ASN A 261 3.58 -5.32 -13.03
N PHE A 262 4.04 -5.53 -11.79
CA PHE A 262 5.44 -5.76 -11.47
C PHE A 262 5.93 -7.06 -12.11
N GLN A 263 5.22 -8.18 -11.91
CA GLN A 263 5.51 -9.45 -12.56
C GLN A 263 5.51 -9.34 -14.10
N VAL A 264 4.56 -8.60 -14.69
CA VAL A 264 4.53 -8.36 -16.15
C VAL A 264 5.73 -7.51 -16.63
N HIS A 265 6.23 -6.55 -15.84
CA HIS A 265 7.45 -5.82 -16.20
C HIS A 265 8.71 -6.67 -16.02
N GLU A 266 8.76 -7.51 -14.98
CA GLU A 266 9.87 -8.44 -14.79
C GLU A 266 9.93 -9.48 -15.92
N LEU A 267 8.79 -10.08 -16.29
CA LEU A 267 8.68 -11.02 -17.41
C LEU A 267 9.05 -10.36 -18.75
N LYS A 268 8.69 -9.09 -18.97
CA LYS A 268 9.16 -8.32 -20.14
C LYS A 268 10.67 -8.12 -20.12
N ASN A 269 11.26 -7.78 -18.97
CA ASN A 269 12.71 -7.58 -18.85
C ASN A 269 13.48 -8.90 -19.04
N ARG A 270 12.97 -10.01 -18.48
CA ARG A 270 13.49 -11.38 -18.72
C ARG A 270 13.38 -11.77 -20.19
N LEU A 271 12.26 -11.48 -20.86
CA LEU A 271 12.07 -11.73 -22.29
C LEU A 271 13.01 -10.89 -23.17
N VAL A 272 13.13 -9.58 -22.90
CA VAL A 272 14.06 -8.69 -23.62
C VAL A 272 15.50 -9.17 -23.44
N LYS A 273 15.90 -9.55 -22.22
CA LYS A 273 17.23 -10.14 -21.98
C LYS A 273 17.42 -11.42 -22.80
N SER A 274 16.47 -12.36 -22.72
CA SER A 274 16.51 -13.62 -23.48
C SER A 274 16.58 -13.40 -24.99
N GLU A 275 15.93 -12.35 -25.52
CA GLU A 275 15.99 -12.01 -26.94
C GLU A 275 17.34 -11.37 -27.32
N THR A 276 17.91 -10.51 -26.46
CA THR A 276 19.27 -9.98 -26.69
C THR A 276 20.34 -11.07 -26.60
N ASP A 277 20.15 -12.06 -25.72
CA ASP A 277 21.07 -13.20 -25.61
C ASP A 277 20.88 -14.19 -26.78
N ARG A 278 19.65 -14.34 -27.30
CA ARG A 278 19.37 -15.06 -28.56
C ARG A 278 20.04 -14.40 -29.76
N VAL A 279 20.05 -13.07 -29.85
CA VAL A 279 20.72 -12.33 -30.92
C VAL A 279 22.24 -12.52 -30.85
N LYS A 280 22.87 -12.37 -29.68
CA LYS A 280 24.31 -12.62 -29.49
C LYS A 280 24.70 -14.05 -29.89
N LEU A 281 23.93 -15.05 -29.46
CA LEU A 281 24.17 -16.45 -29.83
C LEU A 281 24.03 -16.70 -31.34
N GLN A 282 23.22 -15.90 -32.03
CA GLN A 282 23.12 -15.94 -33.48
C GLN A 282 24.31 -15.22 -34.16
N GLU A 283 24.77 -14.09 -33.63
CA GLU A 283 26.01 -13.43 -34.08
C GLU A 283 27.26 -14.32 -33.88
N GLU A 284 27.36 -15.00 -32.73
CA GLU A 284 28.40 -15.99 -32.45
C GLU A 284 28.33 -17.21 -33.39
N LEU A 285 27.13 -17.67 -33.73
CA LEU A 285 26.91 -18.75 -34.70
C LEU A 285 27.31 -18.32 -36.12
N GLU A 286 26.92 -17.12 -36.56
CA GLU A 286 27.30 -16.57 -37.87
C GLU A 286 28.81 -16.34 -37.97
N HIS A 287 29.46 -15.82 -36.92
CA HIS A 287 30.92 -15.73 -36.84
C HIS A 287 31.59 -17.11 -36.85
N THR A 288 31.01 -18.12 -36.20
CA THR A 288 31.53 -19.51 -36.20
C THR A 288 31.38 -20.16 -37.58
N ILE A 289 30.28 -19.91 -38.29
CA ILE A 289 30.07 -20.36 -39.68
C ILE A 289 31.08 -19.69 -40.61
N GLN A 290 31.26 -18.37 -40.49
CA GLN A 290 32.23 -17.61 -41.28
C GLN A 290 33.68 -18.08 -41.02
N ARG A 291 34.04 -18.38 -39.78
CA ARG A 291 35.36 -18.97 -39.48
C ARG A 291 35.52 -20.39 -40.02
N ASN A 292 34.43 -21.14 -40.16
CA ASN A 292 34.45 -22.47 -40.76
C ASN A 292 34.57 -22.39 -42.30
N THR A 293 33.93 -21.43 -42.95
CA THR A 293 34.12 -21.19 -44.39
C THR A 293 35.52 -20.66 -44.72
N GLU A 294 36.10 -19.81 -43.86
CA GLU A 294 37.52 -19.42 -43.92
C GLU A 294 38.45 -20.63 -43.83
N LEU A 295 38.32 -21.47 -42.80
CA LEU A 295 39.13 -22.69 -42.66
C LEU A 295 38.90 -23.68 -43.81
N GLY A 296 37.70 -23.73 -44.37
CA GLY A 296 37.39 -24.51 -45.58
C GLY A 296 38.12 -23.99 -46.83
N GLN A 297 38.24 -22.66 -46.97
CA GLN A 297 39.03 -22.04 -48.04
C GLN A 297 40.54 -22.25 -47.82
N GLU A 298 41.04 -22.10 -46.59
CA GLU A 298 42.44 -22.41 -46.25
C GLU A 298 42.79 -23.87 -46.56
N LEU A 299 41.93 -24.82 -46.17
CA LEU A 299 42.12 -26.24 -46.48
C LEU A 299 42.06 -26.54 -47.98
N GLN A 300 41.22 -25.84 -48.75
CA GLN A 300 41.18 -25.98 -50.20
C GLN A 300 42.44 -25.38 -50.85
N VAL A 301 42.91 -24.21 -50.40
CA VAL A 301 44.17 -23.60 -50.87
C VAL A 301 45.37 -24.50 -50.54
N LEU A 302 45.44 -25.07 -49.32
CA LEU A 302 46.47 -26.03 -48.93
C LEU A 302 46.40 -27.32 -49.76
N ARG A 303 45.20 -27.79 -50.10
CA ARG A 303 44.98 -28.95 -51.00
C ARG A 303 45.46 -28.66 -52.42
N ASP A 304 45.20 -27.46 -52.93
CA ASP A 304 45.64 -27.05 -54.27
C ASP A 304 47.15 -26.77 -54.32
N GLN A 305 47.74 -26.24 -53.25
CA GLN A 305 49.19 -26.16 -53.06
C GLN A 305 49.83 -27.55 -52.99
N LEU A 306 49.24 -28.50 -52.24
CA LEU A 306 49.68 -29.91 -52.24
C LEU A 306 49.53 -30.56 -53.61
N SER A 307 48.49 -30.23 -54.38
CA SER A 307 48.30 -30.69 -55.75
C SER A 307 49.38 -30.13 -56.69
N GLN A 308 49.69 -28.83 -56.59
CA GLN A 308 50.77 -28.18 -57.34
C GLN A 308 52.14 -28.77 -56.98
N LEU A 309 52.45 -28.92 -55.68
CA LEU A 309 53.67 -29.57 -55.20
C LEU A 309 53.78 -31.02 -55.68
N ASN A 310 52.69 -31.79 -55.64
CA ASN A 310 52.66 -33.16 -56.17
C ASN A 310 52.81 -33.19 -57.71
N SER A 311 52.32 -32.18 -58.44
CA SER A 311 52.59 -32.06 -59.88
C SER A 311 54.06 -31.70 -60.19
N LEU A 312 54.70 -30.88 -59.35
CA LEU A 312 56.15 -30.61 -59.43
C LEU A 312 56.97 -31.85 -59.04
N ASN A 313 56.55 -32.59 -58.03
CA ASN A 313 57.28 -33.74 -57.49
C ASN A 313 57.13 -35.02 -58.35
N ASN A 314 56.43 -34.94 -59.50
CA ASN A 314 56.40 -35.99 -60.52
C ASN A 314 57.44 -35.77 -61.65
N THR A 315 58.31 -34.74 -61.55
CA THR A 315 59.53 -34.66 -62.39
C THR A 315 60.77 -35.09 -61.61
N ASP A 316 61.16 -36.35 -61.80
CA ASP A 316 62.50 -36.91 -61.65
C ASP A 316 63.38 -36.45 -60.47
N TYR A 317 63.05 -36.90 -59.25
CA TYR A 317 64.02 -37.03 -58.16
C TYR A 317 64.00 -38.42 -57.52
N ALA A 318 64.76 -39.34 -58.13
CA ALA A 318 65.27 -40.53 -57.46
C ALA A 318 66.61 -40.20 -56.76
N GLU A 319 67.00 -41.03 -55.78
CA GLU A 319 68.27 -40.95 -55.03
C GLU A 319 68.38 -39.73 -54.09
N GLY A 320 69.16 -39.75 -53.00
CA GLY A 320 69.87 -40.88 -52.40
C GLY A 320 70.84 -40.46 -51.28
N TYR A 321 70.99 -41.33 -50.27
CA TYR A 321 72.12 -41.41 -49.33
C TYR A 321 72.64 -40.14 -48.63
N GLY A 322 72.17 -39.92 -47.40
CA GLY A 322 72.95 -39.21 -46.39
C GLY A 322 74.14 -40.06 -45.89
N HIS A 323 75.32 -39.91 -46.51
CA HIS A 323 76.59 -40.46 -45.99
C HIS A 323 77.76 -39.49 -46.29
N GLY A 324 77.90 -38.47 -45.44
CA GLY A 324 78.98 -37.49 -45.50
C GLY A 324 80.32 -38.10 -45.09
N SER A 325 81.01 -38.76 -46.03
CA SER A 325 82.36 -39.29 -45.80
C SER A 325 83.34 -38.16 -45.46
N LEU A 326 84.10 -38.33 -44.37
CA LEU A 326 85.15 -37.40 -43.94
C LEU A 326 86.34 -37.43 -44.89
N ARG A 327 86.19 -36.80 -46.05
CA ARG A 327 87.25 -36.62 -47.04
C ARG A 327 88.27 -35.61 -46.53
N SER A 328 89.28 -36.09 -45.81
CA SER A 328 90.46 -35.32 -45.44
C SER A 328 91.05 -34.60 -46.67
N PRO A 329 91.44 -33.32 -46.58
CA PRO A 329 92.05 -32.60 -47.69
C PRO A 329 93.30 -33.33 -48.21
N PRO A 330 93.59 -33.27 -49.52
CA PRO A 330 94.86 -33.77 -50.05
C PRO A 330 96.01 -32.96 -49.42
N ARG A 331 96.90 -33.63 -48.67
CA ARG A 331 98.15 -32.99 -48.25
C ARG A 331 98.93 -32.55 -49.49
N ALA A 332 99.49 -31.34 -49.43
CA ALA A 332 100.04 -30.66 -50.60
C ALA A 332 101.23 -31.41 -51.22
N ALA A 333 101.03 -31.99 -52.41
CA ALA A 333 102.09 -32.57 -53.25
C ALA A 333 103.04 -31.51 -53.88
N GLY A 334 103.11 -30.32 -53.27
CA GLY A 334 104.02 -29.24 -53.67
C GLY A 334 105.40 -29.33 -53.00
N SER A 335 105.46 -29.81 -51.76
CA SER A 335 106.70 -29.82 -50.95
C SER A 335 107.79 -30.75 -51.52
N ASP A 336 107.38 -31.87 -52.12
CA ASP A 336 108.31 -32.87 -52.66
C ASP A 336 109.10 -32.36 -53.89
N ARG A 337 108.55 -31.41 -54.66
CA ARG A 337 109.20 -30.92 -55.90
C ARG A 337 110.37 -29.97 -55.64
N SER A 338 110.28 -29.12 -54.62
CA SER A 338 111.39 -28.24 -54.21
C SER A 338 112.46 -29.00 -53.40
N SER A 339 112.02 -29.93 -52.54
CA SER A 339 112.94 -30.82 -51.80
C SER A 339 113.83 -31.63 -52.73
N THR A 340 113.23 -32.27 -53.75
CA THR A 340 113.99 -33.07 -54.74
C THR A 340 114.92 -32.23 -55.62
N SER A 341 114.52 -31.01 -55.99
CA SER A 341 115.34 -30.04 -56.72
C SER A 341 116.62 -29.67 -55.97
N PHE A 342 116.49 -29.32 -54.68
CA PHE A 342 117.63 -29.01 -53.81
C PHE A 342 118.56 -30.23 -53.59
N THR A 343 118.01 -31.45 -53.46
CA THR A 343 118.81 -32.68 -53.39
C THR A 343 119.61 -32.92 -54.67
N GLN A 344 119.03 -32.71 -55.85
CA GLN A 344 119.75 -32.85 -57.13
C GLN A 344 120.87 -31.83 -57.30
N LEU A 345 120.71 -30.60 -56.80
CA LEU A 345 121.78 -29.60 -56.74
C LEU A 345 122.90 -30.06 -55.78
N GLN A 346 122.58 -30.61 -54.62
CA GLN A 346 123.56 -31.17 -53.68
C GLN A 346 124.34 -32.37 -54.29
N GLU A 347 123.68 -33.21 -55.08
CA GLU A 347 124.31 -34.35 -55.76
C GLU A 347 125.24 -33.91 -56.90
N LYS A 348 124.84 -32.91 -57.70
CA LYS A 348 125.73 -32.27 -58.68
C LYS A 348 126.95 -31.62 -58.00
N ALA A 349 126.75 -30.93 -56.87
CA ALA A 349 127.84 -30.33 -56.10
C ALA A 349 128.86 -31.36 -55.61
N ARG A 350 128.37 -32.48 -55.02
CA ARG A 350 129.22 -33.60 -54.63
C ARG A 350 129.99 -34.18 -55.83
N THR A 351 129.33 -34.32 -56.98
CA THR A 351 129.93 -34.92 -58.18
C THR A 351 131.11 -34.08 -58.71
N ILE A 352 130.98 -32.75 -58.75
CA ILE A 352 132.06 -31.85 -59.19
C ILE A 352 133.20 -31.82 -58.15
N LEU A 353 132.89 -31.71 -56.86
CA LEU A 353 133.89 -31.64 -55.79
C LEU A 353 134.63 -32.97 -55.55
N SER A 354 134.07 -34.11 -55.99
CA SER A 354 134.71 -35.43 -55.87
C SER A 354 135.61 -35.78 -57.06
N SER A 355 135.64 -34.94 -58.11
CA SER A 355 136.45 -35.17 -59.31
C SER A 355 137.87 -34.62 -59.10
N PRO A 356 138.94 -35.43 -59.25
CA PRO A 356 140.29 -35.00 -58.91
C PRO A 356 140.82 -33.93 -59.89
N MET A 357 141.28 -32.80 -59.33
CA MET A 357 141.84 -31.69 -60.10
C MET A 357 143.07 -32.10 -60.94
N GLN A 358 142.89 -32.25 -62.25
CA GLN A 358 144.00 -32.21 -63.20
C GLN A 358 144.29 -30.75 -63.61
N GLN A 359 145.57 -30.45 -63.82
CA GLN A 359 146.08 -29.09 -63.94
C GLN A 359 145.82 -28.51 -65.35
N GLN A 360 144.77 -27.70 -65.50
CA GLN A 360 144.68 -26.68 -66.55
C GLN A 360 144.08 -25.37 -66.02
N PRO A 361 144.54 -24.20 -66.51
CA PRO A 361 144.02 -22.89 -66.11
C PRO A 361 142.73 -22.56 -66.89
N ASN A 362 141.67 -23.37 -66.70
CA ASN A 362 140.43 -23.21 -67.44
C ASN A 362 139.34 -22.51 -66.62
N ASN A 363 138.94 -21.31 -67.03
CA ASN A 363 138.00 -20.44 -66.30
C ASN A 363 136.60 -21.07 -66.14
N ASP A 364 136.22 -21.99 -67.02
CA ASP A 364 134.91 -22.65 -67.02
C ASP A 364 134.57 -23.32 -65.69
N ALA A 365 135.56 -23.92 -64.99
CA ALA A 365 135.32 -24.58 -63.72
C ALA A 365 134.83 -23.60 -62.63
N THR A 366 135.39 -22.39 -62.62
CA THR A 366 134.96 -21.29 -61.73
C THR A 366 133.57 -20.79 -62.11
N VAL A 367 133.27 -20.67 -63.41
CA VAL A 367 131.95 -20.26 -63.91
C VAL A 367 130.86 -21.28 -63.55
N VAL A 368 131.12 -22.57 -63.71
CA VAL A 368 130.19 -23.65 -63.33
C VAL A 368 129.94 -23.66 -61.81
N LEU A 369 130.97 -23.42 -61.00
CA LEU A 369 130.80 -23.31 -59.54
C LEU A 369 129.98 -22.07 -59.15
N LEU A 370 130.20 -20.93 -59.81
CA LEU A 370 129.41 -19.71 -59.57
C LEU A 370 127.95 -19.87 -60.00
N GLN A 371 127.68 -20.48 -61.16
CA GLN A 371 126.31 -20.82 -61.58
C GLN A 371 125.63 -21.73 -60.57
N MET A 372 126.34 -22.73 -60.04
CA MET A 372 125.79 -23.62 -59.02
C MET A 372 125.49 -22.90 -57.70
N ILE A 373 126.31 -21.94 -57.29
CA ILE A 373 126.04 -21.08 -56.13
C ILE A 373 124.80 -20.21 -56.39
N GLU A 374 124.66 -19.63 -57.58
CA GLU A 374 123.47 -18.88 -57.97
C GLU A 374 122.21 -19.75 -57.98
N ASP A 375 122.29 -20.97 -58.53
CA ASP A 375 121.20 -21.95 -58.52
C ASP A 375 120.82 -22.36 -57.09
N PHE A 376 121.79 -22.54 -56.18
CA PHE A 376 121.53 -22.80 -54.76
C PHE A 376 120.85 -21.63 -54.06
N CYS A 377 121.29 -20.39 -54.29
CA CYS A 377 120.64 -19.20 -53.75
C CYS A 377 119.20 -19.09 -54.27
N ARG A 378 119.01 -19.23 -55.57
CA ARG A 378 117.72 -19.18 -56.27
C ARG A 378 116.76 -20.30 -55.83
N GLU A 379 117.26 -21.49 -55.51
CA GLU A 379 116.44 -22.57 -54.95
C GLU A 379 116.15 -22.35 -53.46
N GLY A 380 117.11 -21.83 -52.70
CA GLY A 380 116.92 -21.43 -51.30
C GLY A 380 115.87 -20.33 -51.13
N GLU A 381 115.84 -19.34 -52.02
CA GLU A 381 114.78 -18.33 -52.10
C GLU A 381 113.41 -18.95 -52.40
N LYS A 382 113.30 -19.89 -53.35
CA LYS A 382 112.05 -20.62 -53.61
C LYS A 382 111.59 -21.41 -52.39
N VAL A 383 112.48 -22.13 -51.71
CA VAL A 383 112.15 -22.89 -50.49
C VAL A 383 111.71 -21.96 -49.36
N MET A 384 112.37 -20.81 -49.18
CA MET A 384 112.00 -19.80 -48.20
C MET A 384 110.62 -19.19 -48.49
N GLU A 385 110.34 -18.85 -49.75
CA GLU A 385 109.08 -18.24 -50.16
C GLU A 385 107.92 -19.25 -50.21
N CYS A 386 108.18 -20.54 -50.52
CA CYS A 386 107.22 -21.63 -50.30
C CYS A 386 106.92 -21.81 -48.80
N GLY A 387 107.95 -21.97 -47.95
CA GLY A 387 107.77 -22.10 -46.50
C GLY A 387 107.19 -20.84 -45.82
N LYS A 388 107.22 -19.69 -46.49
CA LYS A 388 106.48 -18.48 -46.10
C LYS A 388 105.01 -18.61 -46.50
N LYS A 389 104.70 -18.95 -47.75
CA LYS A 389 103.31 -19.20 -48.20
C LYS A 389 102.61 -20.28 -47.37
N ASP A 390 103.30 -21.37 -47.07
CA ASP A 390 102.77 -22.44 -46.20
C ASP A 390 102.40 -21.90 -44.79
N ARG A 391 103.16 -20.94 -44.24
CA ARG A 391 102.80 -20.26 -42.97
C ARG A 391 101.65 -19.28 -43.13
N ASP A 392 101.64 -18.50 -44.21
CA ASP A 392 100.60 -17.50 -44.47
C ASP A 392 99.24 -18.19 -44.75
N ASP A 393 99.25 -19.34 -45.43
CA ASP A 393 98.10 -20.22 -45.65
C ASP A 393 97.63 -20.93 -44.37
N LEU A 394 98.56 -21.37 -43.51
CA LEU A 394 98.23 -21.95 -42.20
C LEU A 394 97.66 -20.90 -41.24
N GLN A 395 98.21 -19.68 -41.23
CA GLN A 395 97.66 -18.56 -40.47
C GLN A 395 96.26 -18.21 -40.98
N SER A 396 96.06 -18.16 -42.30
CA SER A 396 94.74 -17.92 -42.91
C SER A 396 93.71 -18.98 -42.54
N GLN A 397 94.12 -20.25 -42.42
CA GLN A 397 93.27 -21.34 -41.92
C GLN A 397 92.95 -21.21 -40.42
N ILE A 398 93.93 -20.82 -39.59
CA ILE A 398 93.71 -20.55 -38.16
C ILE A 398 92.75 -19.37 -37.97
N ASP A 399 92.93 -18.28 -38.69
CA ASP A 399 92.07 -17.09 -38.65
C ASP A 399 90.64 -17.40 -39.14
N ALA A 400 90.50 -18.27 -40.15
CA ALA A 400 89.19 -18.74 -40.61
C ALA A 400 88.50 -19.62 -39.55
N ALA A 401 89.23 -20.55 -38.93
CA ALA A 401 88.72 -21.41 -37.87
C ALA A 401 88.33 -20.63 -36.61
N ASP A 402 89.12 -19.64 -36.20
CA ASP A 402 88.82 -18.74 -35.07
C ASP A 402 87.60 -17.86 -35.36
N LYS A 403 87.45 -17.32 -36.58
CA LYS A 403 86.22 -16.63 -37.01
C LYS A 403 85.00 -17.54 -36.95
N GLN A 404 85.10 -18.78 -37.44
CA GLN A 404 84.00 -19.75 -37.39
C GLN A 404 83.64 -20.11 -35.93
N LEU A 405 84.64 -20.34 -35.08
CA LEU A 405 84.47 -20.65 -33.66
C LEU A 405 83.85 -19.49 -32.88
N LYS A 406 84.24 -18.24 -33.18
CA LYS A 406 83.63 -17.03 -32.61
C LYS A 406 82.18 -16.85 -33.06
N ALA A 407 81.88 -17.06 -34.34
CA ALA A 407 80.51 -17.03 -34.86
C ALA A 407 79.63 -18.13 -34.23
N THR A 408 80.16 -19.35 -34.07
CA THR A 408 79.44 -20.45 -33.38
C THR A 408 79.21 -20.14 -31.90
N ARG A 409 80.16 -19.50 -31.21
CA ARG A 409 79.96 -19.04 -29.82
C ARG A 409 78.88 -17.95 -29.72
N HIS A 410 78.94 -16.93 -30.57
CA HIS A 410 77.92 -15.87 -30.61
C HIS A 410 76.52 -16.46 -30.82
N PHE A 411 76.35 -17.32 -31.82
CA PHE A 411 75.08 -17.98 -32.08
C PHE A 411 74.55 -18.80 -30.90
N LEU A 412 75.41 -19.49 -30.15
CA LEU A 412 75.01 -20.23 -28.95
C LEU A 412 74.71 -19.33 -27.74
N GLU A 413 75.38 -18.19 -27.63
CA GLU A 413 75.14 -17.17 -26.59
C GLU A 413 73.83 -16.42 -26.85
N GLU A 414 73.60 -16.03 -28.10
CA GLU A 414 72.37 -15.44 -28.64
C GLU A 414 71.17 -16.39 -28.42
N GLN A 415 71.28 -17.66 -28.81
CA GLN A 415 70.24 -18.68 -28.58
C GLN A 415 70.09 -19.11 -27.09
N ALA A 416 71.03 -18.74 -26.22
CA ALA A 416 70.87 -18.88 -24.77
C ALA A 416 70.14 -17.67 -24.17
N ALA A 417 70.44 -16.47 -24.67
CA ALA A 417 69.78 -15.21 -24.30
C ALA A 417 68.30 -15.19 -24.76
N GLU A 418 68.01 -15.60 -26.00
CA GLU A 418 66.62 -15.76 -26.50
C GLU A 418 65.79 -16.63 -25.55
N ARG A 419 66.32 -17.79 -25.15
CA ARG A 419 65.61 -18.70 -24.23
C ARG A 419 65.50 -18.19 -22.79
N GLU A 420 66.40 -17.31 -22.33
CA GLU A 420 66.24 -16.63 -21.04
C GLU A 420 65.18 -15.53 -21.14
N GLN A 421 65.15 -14.77 -22.24
CA GLN A 421 64.09 -13.80 -22.51
C GLN A 421 62.71 -14.49 -22.59
N GLU A 422 62.58 -15.62 -23.29
CA GLU A 422 61.36 -16.45 -23.29
C GLU A 422 60.95 -16.85 -21.87
N ARG A 423 61.90 -17.32 -21.04
CA ARG A 423 61.62 -17.68 -19.63
C ARG A 423 61.14 -16.49 -18.81
N ASP A 424 61.76 -15.33 -18.95
CA ASP A 424 61.33 -14.09 -18.29
C ASP A 424 59.95 -13.62 -18.78
N GLU A 425 59.63 -13.80 -20.07
CA GLU A 425 58.32 -13.48 -20.64
C GLU A 425 57.24 -14.41 -20.08
N PHE A 426 57.48 -15.72 -20.05
CA PHE A 426 56.57 -16.68 -19.40
C PHE A 426 56.43 -16.41 -17.89
N GLN A 427 57.50 -16.09 -17.19
CA GLN A 427 57.46 -15.77 -15.76
C GLN A 427 56.64 -14.50 -15.49
N ARG A 428 56.84 -13.43 -16.28
CA ARG A 428 56.05 -12.19 -16.21
C ARG A 428 54.57 -12.45 -16.48
N GLU A 429 54.23 -13.27 -17.47
CA GLU A 429 52.84 -13.62 -17.76
C GLU A 429 52.22 -14.50 -16.64
N ILE A 430 52.96 -15.45 -16.09
CA ILE A 430 52.54 -16.25 -14.92
C ILE A 430 52.27 -15.35 -13.72
N GLU A 431 53.08 -14.31 -13.47
CA GLU A 431 52.86 -13.35 -12.40
C GLU A 431 51.66 -12.43 -12.66
N ARG A 432 51.46 -11.99 -13.91
CA ARG A 432 50.27 -11.24 -14.34
C ARG A 432 48.98 -12.05 -14.14
N LEU A 433 48.99 -13.32 -14.52
CA LEU A 433 47.86 -14.24 -14.32
C LEU A 433 47.60 -14.51 -12.84
N LYS A 434 48.65 -14.69 -12.01
CA LYS A 434 48.52 -14.80 -10.55
C LYS A 434 47.95 -13.53 -9.91
N ALA A 435 48.26 -12.34 -10.42
CA ALA A 435 47.64 -11.09 -9.97
C ALA A 435 46.15 -11.05 -10.33
N LEU A 436 45.81 -11.30 -11.59
CA LEU A 436 44.43 -11.31 -12.09
C LEU A 436 43.53 -12.32 -11.35
N LEU A 437 44.07 -13.49 -10.98
CA LEU A 437 43.34 -14.47 -10.15
C LEU A 437 43.06 -13.95 -8.73
N ARG A 438 44.02 -13.29 -8.08
CA ARG A 438 43.81 -12.68 -6.75
C ARG A 438 42.80 -11.53 -6.82
N ASP A 439 42.81 -10.74 -7.89
CA ASP A 439 41.89 -9.63 -8.05
C ASP A 439 40.46 -10.13 -8.36
N LYS A 440 40.29 -11.18 -9.17
CA LYS A 440 39.01 -11.89 -9.30
C LYS A 440 38.50 -12.51 -8.00
N GLU A 441 39.38 -12.96 -7.11
CA GLU A 441 38.98 -13.44 -5.78
C GLU A 441 38.49 -12.29 -4.88
N LYS A 442 39.12 -11.10 -4.94
CA LYS A 442 38.58 -9.90 -4.28
C LYS A 442 37.21 -9.52 -4.85
N GLU A 443 37.06 -9.50 -6.18
CA GLU A 443 35.78 -9.21 -6.85
C GLU A 443 34.68 -10.20 -6.40
N ARG A 444 34.98 -11.50 -6.33
CA ARG A 444 34.05 -12.52 -5.81
C ARG A 444 33.62 -12.21 -4.38
N ASN A 445 34.56 -11.88 -3.50
CA ASN A 445 34.28 -11.61 -2.09
C ASN A 445 33.49 -10.29 -1.91
N VAL A 446 33.75 -9.26 -2.74
CA VAL A 446 32.97 -8.02 -2.77
C VAL A 446 31.55 -8.29 -3.27
N PHE A 447 31.39 -9.09 -4.32
CA PHE A 447 30.08 -9.50 -4.83
C PHE A 447 29.28 -10.31 -3.80
N GLU A 448 29.93 -11.24 -3.09
CA GLU A 448 29.29 -12.03 -2.03
C GLU A 448 28.80 -11.14 -0.87
N ASN A 449 29.58 -10.12 -0.48
CA ASN A 449 29.18 -9.16 0.54
C ASN A 449 28.01 -8.26 0.07
N ALA A 450 28.07 -7.72 -1.15
CA ALA A 450 26.99 -6.93 -1.73
C ALA A 450 25.70 -7.75 -1.93
N SER A 451 25.82 -9.05 -2.22
CA SER A 451 24.69 -9.98 -2.28
C SER A 451 24.01 -10.16 -0.92
N LYS A 452 24.79 -10.29 0.16
CA LYS A 452 24.27 -10.39 1.54
C LYS A 452 23.63 -9.09 2.02
N GLU A 453 24.21 -7.94 1.66
CA GLU A 453 23.62 -6.63 1.92
C GLU A 453 22.27 -6.47 1.19
N THR A 454 22.21 -6.88 -0.08
CA THR A 454 20.98 -6.90 -0.87
C THR A 454 19.91 -7.80 -0.23
N GLU A 455 20.27 -9.02 0.18
CA GLU A 455 19.35 -9.96 0.85
C GLU A 455 18.81 -9.40 2.19
N GLN A 456 19.65 -8.71 2.96
CA GLN A 456 19.26 -8.03 4.21
C GLN A 456 18.32 -6.84 3.96
N LEU A 457 18.58 -6.04 2.91
CA LEU A 457 17.69 -4.95 2.52
C LEU A 457 16.35 -5.46 1.99
N GLU A 458 16.34 -6.53 1.18
CA GLU A 458 15.11 -7.19 0.77
C GLU A 458 14.32 -7.76 1.98
N ALA A 459 14.99 -8.34 2.98
CA ALA A 459 14.34 -8.83 4.19
C ALA A 459 13.68 -7.69 4.98
N GLN A 460 14.36 -6.56 5.13
CA GLN A 460 13.79 -5.35 5.76
C GLN A 460 12.61 -4.78 4.95
N ILE A 461 12.70 -4.76 3.62
CA ILE A 461 11.59 -4.33 2.75
C ILE A 461 10.39 -5.26 2.92
N ARG A 462 10.60 -6.59 2.90
CA ARG A 462 9.53 -7.59 3.15
C ARG A 462 8.87 -7.38 4.51
N GLU A 463 9.64 -7.16 5.58
CA GLU A 463 9.09 -6.88 6.92
C GLU A 463 8.32 -5.57 6.98
N LEU A 464 8.84 -4.48 6.39
CA LEU A 464 8.14 -3.19 6.34
C LEU A 464 6.85 -3.27 5.52
N THR A 465 6.83 -4.01 4.42
CA THR A 465 5.61 -4.30 3.66
C THR A 465 4.60 -5.12 4.48
N GLN A 466 5.04 -6.12 5.25
CA GLN A 466 4.15 -6.84 6.17
C GLN A 466 3.54 -5.91 7.22
N ARG A 467 4.37 -5.11 7.93
CA ARG A 467 3.90 -4.15 8.94
C ARG A 467 2.93 -3.11 8.36
N LEU A 468 3.16 -2.68 7.11
CA LEU A 468 2.24 -1.79 6.38
C LEU A 468 0.90 -2.48 6.08
N ASN A 469 0.92 -3.72 5.58
CA ASN A 469 -0.28 -4.50 5.31
C ASN A 469 -1.09 -4.78 6.60
N GLU A 470 -0.43 -5.07 7.71
CA GLU A 470 -1.08 -5.20 9.02
C GLU A 470 -1.71 -3.89 9.50
N SER A 471 -1.08 -2.75 9.21
CA SER A 471 -1.61 -1.42 9.54
C SER A 471 -2.84 -1.09 8.68
N ILE A 472 -2.80 -1.39 7.39
CA ILE A 472 -3.95 -1.28 6.47
C ILE A 472 -5.09 -2.19 6.96
N ALA A 473 -4.84 -3.47 7.27
CA ALA A 473 -5.86 -4.38 7.77
C ALA A 473 -6.48 -3.93 9.12
N LYS A 474 -5.73 -3.21 9.97
CA LYS A 474 -6.27 -2.59 11.20
C LYS A 474 -7.15 -1.37 10.85
N ARG A 475 -6.69 -0.48 9.96
CA ARG A 475 -7.46 0.66 9.44
C ARG A 475 -8.79 0.22 8.85
N ASP A 476 -8.77 -0.80 8.00
CA ASP A 476 -9.94 -1.29 7.26
C ASP A 476 -11.00 -1.86 8.22
N LYS A 477 -10.58 -2.52 9.32
CA LYS A 477 -11.46 -2.94 10.41
C LYS A 477 -12.11 -1.75 11.12
N PHE A 478 -11.33 -0.73 11.49
CA PHE A 478 -11.88 0.49 12.08
C PHE A 478 -12.80 1.26 11.12
N GLU A 479 -12.56 1.23 9.81
CA GLU A 479 -13.44 1.84 8.80
C GLU A 479 -14.79 1.10 8.73
N VAL A 480 -14.80 -0.23 8.84
CA VAL A 480 -16.02 -1.06 8.94
C VAL A 480 -16.76 -0.82 10.26
N GLU A 481 -16.06 -0.78 11.40
CA GLU A 481 -16.64 -0.50 12.72
C GLU A 481 -17.23 0.92 12.81
N LEU A 482 -16.54 1.92 12.24
CA LEU A 482 -17.03 3.29 12.10
C LEU A 482 -18.28 3.33 11.23
N LYS A 483 -18.29 2.65 10.09
CA LYS A 483 -19.47 2.58 9.22
C LYS A 483 -20.67 1.92 9.92
N ALA A 484 -20.49 0.78 10.58
CA ALA A 484 -21.54 0.13 11.34
C ALA A 484 -22.07 1.03 12.49
N SER A 485 -21.20 1.84 13.09
CA SER A 485 -21.58 2.85 14.09
C SER A 485 -22.38 4.01 13.49
N ILE A 486 -22.03 4.46 12.28
CA ILE A 486 -22.78 5.47 11.52
C ILE A 486 -24.16 4.94 11.12
N ASP A 487 -24.24 3.72 10.60
CA ASP A 487 -25.50 3.07 10.22
C ASP A 487 -26.42 2.90 11.45
N LYS A 488 -25.85 2.54 12.62
CA LYS A 488 -26.57 2.53 13.90
C LYS A 488 -27.06 3.92 14.34
N ILE A 489 -26.29 4.98 14.09
CA ILE A 489 -26.72 6.37 14.36
C ILE A 489 -27.89 6.77 13.44
N PHE A 490 -27.91 6.33 12.18
CA PHE A 490 -29.07 6.56 11.31
C PHE A 490 -30.34 5.87 11.84
N VAL A 491 -30.27 4.58 12.19
CA VAL A 491 -31.40 3.84 12.77
C VAL A 491 -31.88 4.48 14.08
N LEU A 492 -30.97 4.93 14.96
CA LEU A 492 -31.35 5.61 16.19
C LEU A 492 -32.03 6.97 15.93
N ARG A 493 -31.61 7.72 14.90
CA ARG A 493 -32.27 8.97 14.50
C ARG A 493 -33.67 8.72 13.93
N GLU A 494 -33.84 7.70 13.10
CA GLU A 494 -35.15 7.29 12.56
C GLU A 494 -36.12 6.91 13.70
N ILE A 495 -35.67 6.12 14.68
CA ILE A 495 -36.45 5.78 15.88
C ILE A 495 -36.80 7.03 16.70
N ILE A 496 -35.89 7.98 16.85
CA ILE A 496 -36.16 9.24 17.55
C ILE A 496 -37.24 10.05 16.82
N THR A 497 -37.13 10.24 15.51
CA THR A 497 -38.12 11.00 14.72
C THR A 497 -39.50 10.33 14.68
N GLU A 498 -39.57 9.01 14.66
CA GLU A 498 -40.84 8.26 14.82
C GLU A 498 -41.44 8.49 16.22
N LEU A 499 -40.63 8.42 17.29
CA LEU A 499 -41.10 8.68 18.66
C LEU A 499 -41.54 10.14 18.86
N GLU A 500 -40.82 11.10 18.28
CA GLU A 500 -41.19 12.53 18.25
C GLU A 500 -42.54 12.72 17.55
N THR A 501 -42.72 12.13 16.36
CA THR A 501 -43.98 12.14 15.60
C THR A 501 -45.15 11.52 16.38
N GLN A 502 -44.89 10.42 17.11
CA GLN A 502 -45.89 9.81 18.00
C GLN A 502 -46.23 10.69 19.21
N VAL A 503 -45.28 11.46 19.76
CA VAL A 503 -45.52 12.40 20.86
C VAL A 503 -46.35 13.59 20.38
N GLU A 504 -46.02 14.19 19.22
CA GLU A 504 -46.81 15.26 18.61
C GLU A 504 -48.25 14.79 18.31
N THR A 505 -48.40 13.59 17.74
CA THR A 505 -49.71 12.99 17.45
C THR A 505 -50.52 12.74 18.72
N LYS A 506 -49.88 12.34 19.83
CA LYS A 506 -50.55 12.18 21.13
C LYS A 506 -50.96 13.52 21.74
N ALA A 507 -50.09 14.52 21.70
CA ALA A 507 -50.38 15.87 22.19
C ALA A 507 -51.54 16.53 21.42
N LEU A 508 -51.61 16.33 20.10
CA LEU A 508 -52.73 16.80 19.28
C LEU A 508 -54.06 16.10 19.66
N ASN A 509 -54.03 14.77 19.87
CA ASN A 509 -55.21 14.03 20.32
C ASN A 509 -55.65 14.44 21.74
N GLU A 510 -54.71 14.68 22.66
CA GLU A 510 -54.99 15.21 24.01
C GLU A 510 -55.63 16.60 23.93
N HIS A 511 -55.13 17.49 23.06
CA HIS A 511 -55.71 18.81 22.84
C HIS A 511 -57.15 18.72 22.32
N VAL A 512 -57.41 17.85 21.33
CA VAL A 512 -58.78 17.62 20.80
C VAL A 512 -59.71 17.04 21.87
N LEU A 513 -59.24 16.11 22.70
CA LEU A 513 -60.03 15.59 23.83
C LEU A 513 -60.29 16.65 24.90
N SER A 514 -59.32 17.53 25.16
CA SER A 514 -59.47 18.66 26.08
C SER A 514 -60.49 19.68 25.58
N GLU A 515 -60.48 20.03 24.28
CA GLU A 515 -61.54 20.83 23.66
C GLU A 515 -62.92 20.15 23.76
N LYS A 516 -63.00 18.83 23.57
CA LYS A 516 -64.26 18.09 23.68
C LYS A 516 -64.80 18.07 25.11
N ASN A 517 -63.95 17.87 26.11
CA ASN A 517 -64.32 17.99 27.52
C ASN A 517 -64.81 19.40 27.84
N LYS A 518 -64.10 20.44 27.39
CA LYS A 518 -64.51 21.83 27.57
C LYS A 518 -65.87 22.14 26.90
N GLN A 519 -66.11 21.63 25.68
CA GLN A 519 -67.40 21.76 25.00
C GLN A 519 -68.54 21.09 25.79
N LEU A 520 -68.28 19.93 26.41
CA LEU A 520 -69.23 19.26 27.30
C LEU A 520 -69.44 20.05 28.59
N GLU A 521 -68.38 20.57 29.23
CA GLU A 521 -68.48 21.43 30.43
C GLU A 521 -69.28 22.70 30.16
N GLU A 522 -69.08 23.38 29.02
CA GLU A 522 -69.86 24.56 28.64
C GLU A 522 -71.34 24.22 28.41
N TYR A 523 -71.65 23.07 27.79
CA TYR A 523 -73.01 22.57 27.64
C TYR A 523 -73.66 22.23 29.00
N ILE A 524 -72.93 21.53 29.87
CA ILE A 524 -73.31 21.13 31.23
C ILE A 524 -73.63 22.35 32.11
N ASN A 525 -72.77 23.38 32.07
CA ASN A 525 -72.97 24.63 32.78
C ASN A 525 -74.18 25.42 32.22
N THR A 526 -74.37 25.41 30.91
CA THR A 526 -75.52 26.08 30.26
C THR A 526 -76.84 25.39 30.61
N GLN A 527 -76.88 24.06 30.53
CA GLN A 527 -78.05 23.27 30.93
C GLN A 527 -78.38 23.45 32.41
N THR A 528 -77.36 23.58 33.28
CA THR A 528 -77.64 23.80 34.69
C THR A 528 -78.10 25.21 35.01
N ARG A 529 -77.55 26.27 34.40
CA ARG A 529 -78.12 27.61 34.55
C ARG A 529 -79.59 27.67 34.10
N SER A 530 -79.96 26.90 33.07
CA SER A 530 -81.35 26.72 32.66
C SER A 530 -82.19 25.98 33.74
N ASN A 531 -81.67 24.88 34.30
CA ASN A 531 -82.32 24.17 35.40
C ASN A 531 -82.46 25.02 36.67
N GLU A 532 -81.47 25.85 37.00
CA GLU A 532 -81.49 26.79 38.13
C GLU A 532 -82.52 27.89 37.91
N ALA A 533 -82.59 28.47 36.71
CA ALA A 533 -83.62 29.43 36.34
C ALA A 533 -85.04 28.83 36.45
N LEU A 534 -85.25 27.61 35.94
CA LEU A 534 -86.51 26.88 36.07
C LEU A 534 -86.83 26.53 37.54
N GLN A 535 -85.83 26.21 38.37
CA GLN A 535 -86.03 26.02 39.81
C GLN A 535 -86.41 27.33 40.52
N HIS A 536 -85.81 28.46 40.15
CA HIS A 536 -86.20 29.77 40.63
C HIS A 536 -87.62 30.15 40.21
N GLU A 537 -88.02 29.88 38.96
CA GLU A 537 -89.39 30.09 38.47
C GLU A 537 -90.39 29.22 39.23
N VAL A 538 -90.15 27.91 39.34
CA VAL A 538 -90.99 26.97 40.10
C VAL A 538 -91.06 27.36 41.58
N GLN A 539 -89.97 27.86 42.18
CA GLN A 539 -89.97 28.31 43.57
C GLN A 539 -90.69 29.65 43.74
N SER A 540 -90.61 30.57 42.77
CA SER A 540 -91.39 31.80 42.74
C SER A 540 -92.89 31.49 42.65
N LEU A 541 -93.30 30.61 41.73
CA LEU A 541 -94.68 30.14 41.60
C LEU A 541 -95.18 29.45 42.87
N LYS A 542 -94.36 28.63 43.54
CA LYS A 542 -94.71 28.05 44.85
C LYS A 542 -94.92 29.11 45.93
N VAL A 543 -94.10 30.17 45.96
CA VAL A 543 -94.25 31.27 46.92
C VAL A 543 -95.47 32.12 46.61
N GLU A 544 -95.75 32.41 45.34
CA GLU A 544 -96.93 33.15 44.88
C GLU A 544 -98.23 32.39 45.19
N ILE A 545 -98.32 31.11 44.81
CA ILE A 545 -99.45 30.22 45.12
C ILE A 545 -99.60 30.08 46.64
N GLY A 546 -98.49 29.88 47.36
CA GLY A 546 -98.47 29.79 48.83
C GLY A 546 -99.02 31.06 49.49
N ALA A 547 -98.55 32.23 49.07
CA ALA A 547 -99.02 33.52 49.57
C ALA A 547 -100.51 33.76 49.26
N GLY A 548 -100.97 33.39 48.07
CA GLY A 548 -102.40 33.46 47.70
C GLY A 548 -103.28 32.57 48.59
N TYR A 549 -102.83 31.36 48.93
CA TYR A 549 -103.49 30.52 49.93
C TYR A 549 -103.41 31.12 51.34
N GLN A 550 -102.25 31.66 51.75
CA GLN A 550 -102.06 32.29 53.06
C GLN A 550 -103.00 33.49 53.25
N GLU A 551 -103.19 34.31 52.22
CA GLU A 551 -104.09 35.46 52.22
C GLU A 551 -105.56 35.04 52.16
N ARG A 552 -105.87 33.98 51.42
CA ARG A 552 -107.22 33.38 51.44
C ARG A 552 -107.57 32.79 52.81
N ILE A 553 -106.60 32.17 53.50
CA ILE A 553 -106.75 31.71 54.89
C ILE A 553 -107.00 32.92 55.80
N ARG A 554 -106.16 33.96 55.73
CA ARG A 554 -106.32 35.20 56.52
C ARG A 554 -107.69 35.85 56.34
N PHE A 555 -108.20 35.92 55.12
CA PHE A 555 -109.55 36.43 54.82
C PHE A 555 -110.67 35.54 55.41
N LEU A 556 -110.48 34.22 55.42
CA LEU A 556 -111.43 33.30 56.05
C LEU A 556 -111.37 33.40 57.58
N GLU A 557 -110.20 33.55 58.17
CA GLU A 557 -109.99 33.79 59.61
C GLU A 557 -110.63 35.11 60.05
N GLU A 558 -110.39 36.21 59.31
CA GLU A 558 -111.05 37.50 59.53
C GLU A 558 -112.57 37.38 59.42
N LYS A 559 -113.07 36.62 58.44
CA LYS A 559 -114.51 36.36 58.29
C LYS A 559 -115.08 35.49 59.42
N MET A 560 -114.31 34.56 59.99
CA MET A 560 -114.72 33.84 61.22
C MET A 560 -114.70 34.75 62.44
N GLN A 561 -113.69 35.62 62.57
CA GLN A 561 -113.57 36.56 63.68
C GLN A 561 -114.73 37.56 63.71
N ASN A 562 -115.16 38.04 62.53
CA ASN A 562 -116.36 38.87 62.35
C ASN A 562 -117.69 38.10 62.49
N MET A 563 -117.65 36.77 62.59
CA MET A 563 -118.79 35.88 62.86
C MET A 563 -118.76 35.29 64.28
N ARG A 564 -117.96 35.88 65.21
CA ARG A 564 -118.04 35.54 66.64
C ARG A 564 -119.47 35.79 67.17
N PRO A 565 -120.11 34.81 67.83
CA PRO A 565 -121.44 35.00 68.39
C PRO A 565 -121.42 35.98 69.56
N SER A 566 -122.56 36.65 69.79
CA SER A 566 -122.75 37.57 70.94
C SER A 566 -122.54 36.85 72.27
N ALA A 567 -122.08 37.58 73.30
CA ALA A 567 -121.70 37.04 74.60
C ALA A 567 -122.77 36.16 75.27
N GLU A 568 -124.04 36.45 75.03
CA GLU A 568 -125.20 35.67 75.50
C GLU A 568 -125.16 34.20 75.03
N GLN A 569 -124.65 33.93 73.83
CA GLN A 569 -124.50 32.56 73.31
C GLN A 569 -123.28 31.82 73.89
N SER A 570 -122.25 32.56 74.34
CA SER A 570 -121.15 31.96 75.11
C SER A 570 -121.68 31.42 76.44
N MET A 571 -122.47 32.22 77.17
CA MET A 571 -123.00 31.82 78.48
C MET A 571 -123.87 30.55 78.42
N VAL A 572 -124.60 30.33 77.31
CA VAL A 572 -125.37 29.10 77.10
C VAL A 572 -124.45 27.91 76.83
N LEU A 573 -123.36 28.08 76.06
CA LEU A 573 -122.34 27.06 75.86
C LEU A 573 -121.61 26.73 77.17
N ASP A 574 -121.22 27.74 77.95
CA ASP A 574 -120.59 27.57 79.26
C ASP A 574 -121.52 26.83 80.24
N GLN A 575 -122.82 27.11 80.23
CA GLN A 575 -123.81 26.39 81.05
C GLN A 575 -124.02 24.94 80.60
N VAL A 576 -123.90 24.64 79.30
CA VAL A 576 -123.90 23.25 78.79
C VAL A 576 -122.60 22.52 79.14
N VAL A 577 -121.44 23.21 79.12
CA VAL A 577 -120.15 22.66 79.57
C VAL A 577 -120.18 22.35 81.07
N GLU A 578 -120.80 23.20 81.90
CA GLU A 578 -120.97 22.93 83.33
C GLU A 578 -121.88 21.71 83.57
N GLN A 579 -122.99 21.58 82.83
CA GLN A 579 -123.85 20.37 82.90
C GLN A 579 -123.13 19.10 82.42
N LEU A 580 -122.29 19.19 81.38
CA LEU A 580 -121.47 18.07 80.94
C LEU A 580 -120.42 17.69 82.00
N ARG A 581 -119.82 18.68 82.69
CA ARG A 581 -118.89 18.48 83.79
C ARG A 581 -119.55 17.84 85.03
N ASP A 582 -120.79 18.22 85.35
CA ASP A 582 -121.58 17.54 86.40
C ASP A 582 -121.96 16.11 86.04
N ILE A 583 -122.28 15.84 84.77
CA ILE A 583 -122.51 14.48 84.25
C ILE A 583 -121.21 13.65 84.30
N GLU A 584 -120.08 14.24 83.90
CA GLU A 584 -118.75 13.64 83.96
C GLU A 584 -118.35 13.31 85.40
N ASN A 585 -118.45 14.25 86.34
CA ASN A 585 -118.25 14.02 87.78
C ASN A 585 -119.15 12.91 88.32
N THR A 586 -120.42 12.85 87.88
CA THR A 586 -121.38 11.80 88.28
C THR A 586 -121.02 10.44 87.69
N LEU A 587 -120.46 10.41 86.47
CA LEU A 587 -119.96 9.20 85.84
C LEU A 587 -118.71 8.70 86.56
N ASP A 588 -117.76 9.61 86.84
CA ASP A 588 -116.47 9.32 87.49
C ASP A 588 -116.67 8.81 88.94
N GLN A 589 -117.65 9.35 89.66
CA GLN A 589 -118.02 8.86 90.98
C GLN A 589 -118.67 7.46 90.92
N LYS A 590 -119.42 7.14 89.86
CA LYS A 590 -119.94 5.78 89.62
C LYS A 590 -118.83 4.80 89.21
N THR A 591 -117.90 5.24 88.36
CA THR A 591 -116.70 4.48 87.99
C THR A 591 -115.90 4.14 89.24
N LYS A 592 -115.62 5.11 90.12
CA LYS A 592 -114.93 4.86 91.41
C LYS A 592 -115.68 3.88 92.33
N THR A 593 -117.02 3.86 92.34
CA THR A 593 -117.76 2.82 93.07
C THR A 593 -117.69 1.43 92.41
N LEU A 594 -117.61 1.34 91.09
CA LEU A 594 -117.40 0.07 90.37
C LEU A 594 -115.97 -0.44 90.55
N GLU A 595 -114.98 0.44 90.46
CA GLU A 595 -113.57 0.16 90.73
C GLU A 595 -113.37 -0.30 92.18
N SER A 596 -114.03 0.32 93.16
CA SER A 596 -114.01 -0.09 94.57
C SER A 596 -114.47 -1.55 94.77
N VAL A 597 -115.51 -1.97 94.04
CA VAL A 597 -115.98 -3.37 94.04
C VAL A 597 -114.94 -4.30 93.38
N HIS A 598 -114.31 -3.88 92.29
CA HIS A 598 -113.28 -4.68 91.61
C HIS A 598 -111.95 -4.79 92.38
N HIS A 599 -111.52 -3.75 93.10
CA HIS A 599 -110.29 -3.76 93.91
C HIS A 599 -110.36 -4.67 95.15
N SER A 600 -111.53 -5.28 95.42
CA SER A 600 -111.68 -6.33 96.44
C SER A 600 -111.14 -7.71 95.99
N ILE A 601 -110.73 -7.88 94.73
CA ILE A 601 -110.19 -9.14 94.18
C ILE A 601 -108.95 -8.88 93.32
N SER A 602 -107.88 -9.65 93.57
CA SER A 602 -106.60 -9.67 92.82
C SER A 602 -105.67 -8.46 93.03
N SER A 603 -104.63 -8.66 93.83
CA SER A 603 -103.57 -7.67 94.13
C SER A 603 -102.32 -7.85 93.24
N ASN A 604 -101.48 -6.80 93.20
CA ASN A 604 -100.00 -6.77 93.00
C ASN A 604 -99.38 -6.42 91.62
N THR A 605 -98.45 -5.45 91.69
CA THR A 605 -97.15 -5.28 90.97
C THR A 605 -97.04 -4.83 89.50
N ASN A 606 -97.13 -3.51 89.30
CA ASN A 606 -96.16 -2.53 88.73
C ASN A 606 -95.05 -2.89 87.67
N SER A 607 -94.73 -1.86 86.85
CA SER A 607 -93.39 -1.42 86.34
C SER A 607 -92.80 -1.94 84.99
N ILE A 608 -91.89 -1.24 84.27
CA ILE A 608 -91.64 0.23 84.01
C ILE A 608 -90.54 0.42 82.89
N THR A 609 -90.45 1.63 82.26
CA THR A 609 -89.34 2.17 81.38
C THR A 609 -89.02 1.40 80.06
N GLU A 610 -88.18 1.87 79.09
CA GLU A 610 -87.11 2.91 79.06
C GLU A 610 -86.95 3.60 77.66
N ASP A 611 -85.99 4.54 77.53
CA ASP A 611 -85.72 5.47 76.40
C ASP A 611 -84.19 5.53 76.10
N VAL A 612 -83.73 6.16 75.00
CA VAL A 612 -82.40 6.84 74.84
C VAL A 612 -82.20 7.47 73.44
N SER A 613 -81.55 8.63 73.41
CA SER A 613 -81.20 9.43 72.20
C SER A 613 -79.71 9.38 71.83
N VAL A 614 -79.31 10.01 70.70
CA VAL A 614 -78.31 11.12 70.64
C VAL A 614 -78.05 11.58 69.18
N SER A 615 -77.71 12.87 69.02
CA SER A 615 -77.57 13.59 67.74
C SER A 615 -76.14 14.10 67.46
N GLY A 616 -75.84 14.42 66.20
CA GLY A 616 -74.69 15.25 65.76
C GLY A 616 -74.72 15.43 64.23
N ALA A 617 -75.14 16.58 63.68
CA ALA A 617 -74.45 17.87 63.62
C ALA A 617 -73.26 17.88 62.61
N GLY A 618 -73.34 18.75 61.59
CA GLY A 618 -72.38 18.82 60.45
C GLY A 618 -71.25 19.86 60.65
N PRO A 619 -70.84 20.70 59.65
CA PRO A 619 -71.54 20.98 58.37
C PRO A 619 -70.66 21.21 57.10
N ALA A 620 -71.37 21.42 55.97
CA ALA A 620 -71.08 22.35 54.86
C ALA A 620 -69.93 22.14 53.84
N ASN A 621 -70.32 22.31 52.56
CA ASN A 621 -69.56 22.73 51.37
C ASN A 621 -68.54 21.72 50.75
N SER A 622 -68.30 21.68 49.43
CA SER A 622 -68.72 22.57 48.33
C SER A 622 -68.92 21.83 46.99
N ALA A 623 -69.72 22.42 46.09
CA ALA A 623 -69.95 22.10 44.67
C ALA A 623 -70.59 20.70 44.36
N LEU A 624 -71.58 20.51 43.45
CA LEU A 624 -71.96 21.10 42.15
C LEU A 624 -70.96 20.71 41.02
N LEU A 625 -71.33 20.19 39.83
CA LEU A 625 -72.64 19.87 39.19
C LEU A 625 -72.43 19.01 37.90
N THR A 626 -73.35 18.07 37.58
CA THR A 626 -73.78 17.59 36.21
C THR A 626 -72.73 17.18 35.13
N GLY A 627 -73.07 16.55 33.98
CA GLY A 627 -74.30 15.84 33.60
C GLY A 627 -74.51 15.63 32.07
N GLY A 628 -74.20 14.43 31.56
CA GLY A 628 -74.62 13.94 30.22
C GLY A 628 -73.76 14.40 29.01
N VAL A 629 -74.14 14.12 27.75
CA VAL A 629 -75.31 13.35 27.24
C VAL A 629 -74.95 12.49 26.01
N ASP A 630 -75.31 11.21 26.11
CA ASP A 630 -75.79 10.22 25.13
C ASP A 630 -76.24 10.68 23.70
N ASN A 631 -76.11 9.79 22.69
CA ASN A 631 -77.23 9.42 21.80
C ASN A 631 -76.97 8.21 20.87
N GLY A 632 -77.99 7.39 20.63
CA GLY A 632 -77.90 6.18 19.77
C GLY A 632 -79.19 5.61 19.16
N VAL A 633 -80.37 6.17 19.46
CA VAL A 633 -81.67 5.97 18.76
C VAL A 633 -82.25 4.54 18.66
N THR A 634 -83.40 4.28 19.31
CA THR A 634 -84.72 3.97 18.65
C THR A 634 -85.84 3.82 19.70
N ILE A 635 -87.07 4.20 19.33
CA ILE A 635 -88.24 4.41 20.18
C ILE A 635 -89.13 3.15 20.30
N THR A 636 -89.64 2.81 21.50
CA THR A 636 -91.10 2.61 21.75
C THR A 636 -91.50 2.29 23.21
N GLN A 637 -92.53 3.01 23.68
CA GLN A 637 -93.56 2.64 24.69
C GLN A 637 -93.16 2.42 26.17
N THR A 638 -93.68 3.32 27.01
CA THR A 638 -93.95 3.26 28.46
C THR A 638 -95.22 2.41 28.74
N PRO A 639 -95.69 2.14 30.00
CA PRO A 639 -95.33 2.78 31.28
C PRO A 639 -95.12 1.86 32.51
N GLY A 640 -94.72 2.45 33.64
CA GLY A 640 -94.87 1.85 34.98
C GLY A 640 -93.68 2.02 35.92
N SER A 641 -93.68 3.09 36.72
CA SER A 641 -93.04 3.07 38.05
C SER A 641 -94.09 2.55 39.05
N PRO A 642 -93.72 1.85 40.15
CA PRO A 642 -93.22 2.61 41.31
C PRO A 642 -92.27 1.87 42.28
N LEU A 643 -91.76 2.64 43.25
CA LEU A 643 -91.43 2.28 44.65
C LEU A 643 -90.35 1.22 44.96
N HIS A 644 -89.39 1.70 45.75
CA HIS A 644 -88.38 0.91 46.47
C HIS A 644 -88.98 0.31 47.76
N PRO A 645 -88.71 -0.96 48.10
CA PRO A 645 -88.82 -1.47 49.47
C PRO A 645 -87.43 -1.69 50.10
N SER A 646 -87.36 -1.68 51.43
CA SER A 646 -86.16 -1.99 52.22
C SER A 646 -86.21 -3.45 52.73
N PRO A 647 -85.10 -4.11 53.10
CA PRO A 647 -85.03 -5.57 53.12
C PRO A 647 -85.49 -6.22 54.42
N ARG A 648 -86.23 -7.33 54.32
CA ARG A 648 -86.32 -8.36 55.38
C ARG A 648 -86.40 -9.79 54.82
N GLN A 649 -85.55 -10.65 55.39
CA GLN A 649 -85.73 -12.09 55.66
C GLN A 649 -85.75 -13.11 54.49
N HIS A 650 -84.55 -13.71 54.29
CA HIS A 650 -84.27 -15.13 54.03
C HIS A 650 -85.13 -15.95 53.01
N SER A 651 -84.62 -16.17 51.77
CA SER A 651 -84.83 -17.41 50.95
C SER A 651 -84.01 -17.46 49.63
N LEU A 652 -82.74 -17.03 49.58
CA LEU A 652 -82.03 -16.80 48.29
C LEU A 652 -80.61 -17.40 48.10
N THR A 653 -80.17 -18.36 48.93
CA THR A 653 -78.81 -18.93 48.81
C THR A 653 -78.64 -19.81 47.55
N MET A 654 -79.50 -20.82 47.37
CA MET A 654 -79.39 -21.79 46.26
C MET A 654 -79.49 -21.12 44.88
N GLU A 655 -80.44 -20.20 44.73
CA GLU A 655 -80.69 -19.47 43.47
C GLU A 655 -79.57 -18.47 43.14
N GLY A 656 -78.91 -17.92 44.17
CA GLY A 656 -77.67 -17.15 44.00
C GLY A 656 -76.53 -18.00 43.42
N VAL A 657 -76.34 -19.21 43.94
CA VAL A 657 -75.32 -20.15 43.45
C VAL A 657 -75.60 -20.59 42.00
N GLN A 658 -76.85 -20.89 41.65
CA GLN A 658 -77.21 -21.25 40.26
C GLN A 658 -76.89 -20.10 39.29
N ARG A 659 -77.25 -18.85 39.62
CA ARG A 659 -76.91 -17.67 38.79
C ARG A 659 -75.40 -17.45 38.64
N ILE A 660 -74.59 -17.87 39.61
CA ILE A 660 -73.13 -17.83 39.52
C ILE A 660 -72.64 -18.95 38.59
N ALA A 661 -73.14 -20.18 38.74
CA ALA A 661 -72.80 -21.30 37.86
C ALA A 661 -73.15 -21.01 36.38
N ASP A 662 -74.33 -20.44 36.11
CA ASP A 662 -74.75 -20.03 34.76
C ASP A 662 -73.89 -18.91 34.17
N LYS A 663 -73.36 -18.00 35.02
CA LYS A 663 -72.38 -16.99 34.61
C LYS A 663 -71.02 -17.62 34.30
N VAL A 664 -70.51 -18.50 35.17
CA VAL A 664 -69.24 -19.21 34.95
C VAL A 664 -69.29 -20.01 33.64
N ALA A 665 -70.34 -20.80 33.41
CA ALA A 665 -70.51 -21.56 32.18
C ALA A 665 -70.60 -20.68 30.90
N LYS A 666 -71.08 -19.43 31.02
CA LYS A 666 -71.02 -18.45 29.91
C LYS A 666 -69.62 -17.88 29.73
N HIS A 667 -68.91 -17.56 30.82
CA HIS A 667 -67.52 -17.10 30.75
C HIS A 667 -66.60 -18.17 30.16
N THR A 668 -66.70 -19.44 30.57
CA THR A 668 -65.90 -20.54 30.01
C THR A 668 -66.10 -20.68 28.50
N ARG A 669 -67.32 -20.53 27.97
CA ARG A 669 -67.55 -20.57 26.50
C ARG A 669 -66.95 -19.37 25.77
N VAL A 670 -66.93 -18.20 26.39
CA VAL A 670 -66.28 -16.99 25.84
C VAL A 670 -64.75 -17.12 25.89
N GLU A 671 -64.22 -17.72 26.95
CA GLU A 671 -62.81 -18.07 27.14
C GLU A 671 -62.36 -19.12 26.10
N GLU A 672 -63.11 -20.21 25.92
CA GLU A 672 -62.87 -21.22 24.86
C GLU A 672 -62.86 -20.58 23.46
N ALA A 673 -63.80 -19.67 23.18
CA ALA A 673 -63.85 -18.93 21.92
C ALA A 673 -62.67 -17.96 21.74
N ALA A 674 -62.22 -17.31 22.82
CA ALA A 674 -61.04 -16.44 22.82
C ALA A 674 -59.74 -17.25 22.63
N ILE A 675 -59.57 -18.37 23.34
CA ILE A 675 -58.45 -19.30 23.20
C ILE A 675 -58.40 -19.86 21.77
N LYS A 676 -59.54 -20.23 21.18
CA LYS A 676 -59.59 -20.64 19.78
C LYS A 676 -59.12 -19.51 18.86
N ARG A 677 -59.64 -18.29 19.03
CA ARG A 677 -59.24 -17.13 18.22
C ARG A 677 -57.75 -16.80 18.35
N ILE A 678 -57.17 -16.98 19.54
CA ILE A 678 -55.72 -16.86 19.77
C ILE A 678 -54.97 -17.91 18.94
N ARG A 679 -55.35 -19.19 19.02
CA ARG A 679 -54.71 -20.26 18.22
C ARG A 679 -54.85 -20.07 16.70
N ASP A 680 -56.02 -19.62 16.25
CA ASP A 680 -56.26 -19.31 14.83
C ASP A 680 -55.32 -18.16 14.35
N LEU A 681 -55.04 -17.18 15.21
CA LEU A 681 -54.08 -16.09 14.96
C LEU A 681 -52.61 -16.54 15.09
N GLU A 682 -52.26 -17.39 16.06
CA GLU A 682 -50.92 -17.98 16.22
C GLU A 682 -50.55 -18.82 14.98
N MET A 683 -51.50 -19.60 14.47
CA MET A 683 -51.36 -20.36 13.23
C MET A 683 -51.17 -19.44 12.02
N GLN A 684 -51.94 -18.35 11.90
CA GLN A 684 -51.78 -17.35 10.84
C GLN A 684 -50.41 -16.66 10.91
N VAL A 685 -49.94 -16.28 12.10
CA VAL A 685 -48.61 -15.68 12.31
C VAL A 685 -47.49 -16.67 11.95
N THR A 686 -47.68 -17.97 12.23
CA THR A 686 -46.73 -19.02 11.85
C THR A 686 -46.69 -19.18 10.34
N GLN A 687 -47.85 -19.34 9.68
CA GLN A 687 -47.95 -19.42 8.23
C GLN A 687 -47.35 -18.20 7.51
N MET A 688 -47.51 -17.00 8.06
CA MET A 688 -46.86 -15.79 7.53
C MET A 688 -45.34 -15.79 7.71
N ARG A 689 -44.80 -16.34 8.81
CA ARG A 689 -43.36 -16.52 8.99
C ARG A 689 -42.78 -17.52 8.01
N ASP A 690 -43.46 -18.65 7.82
CA ASP A 690 -43.04 -19.69 6.87
C ASP A 690 -42.99 -19.12 5.44
N ALA A 691 -44.04 -18.40 5.01
CA ALA A 691 -44.07 -17.70 3.73
C ALA A 691 -42.97 -16.61 3.60
N CYS A 692 -42.61 -15.91 4.69
CA CYS A 692 -41.46 -15.00 4.68
C CYS A 692 -40.13 -15.73 4.51
N VAL A 693 -39.97 -16.95 5.05
CA VAL A 693 -38.77 -17.77 4.86
C VAL A 693 -38.69 -18.33 3.43
N GLU A 694 -39.81 -18.73 2.83
CA GLU A 694 -39.84 -19.11 1.41
C GLU A 694 -39.47 -17.93 0.49
N LEU A 695 -40.02 -16.74 0.73
CA LEU A 695 -39.68 -15.52 -0.02
C LEU A 695 -38.23 -15.06 0.20
N GLN A 696 -37.66 -15.29 1.39
CA GLN A 696 -36.24 -15.08 1.68
C GLN A 696 -35.37 -16.01 0.81
N HIS A 697 -35.72 -17.29 0.72
CA HIS A 697 -35.00 -18.28 -0.08
C HIS A 697 -35.10 -17.99 -1.60
N ASP A 698 -36.29 -17.63 -2.10
CA ASP A 698 -36.48 -17.20 -3.50
C ASP A 698 -35.66 -15.96 -3.83
N ARG A 699 -35.57 -15.00 -2.89
CA ARG A 699 -34.71 -13.80 -3.05
C ARG A 699 -33.24 -14.18 -3.14
N GLU A 700 -32.76 -15.08 -2.29
CA GLU A 700 -31.37 -15.57 -2.30
C GLU A 700 -31.06 -16.28 -3.63
N ALA A 701 -31.93 -17.20 -4.07
CA ALA A 701 -31.79 -17.89 -5.34
C ALA A 701 -31.85 -16.96 -6.58
N LEU A 702 -32.58 -15.85 -6.50
CA LEU A 702 -32.58 -14.80 -7.54
C LEU A 702 -31.30 -13.95 -7.49
N GLN A 703 -30.76 -13.67 -6.30
CA GLN A 703 -29.52 -12.93 -6.11
C GLN A 703 -28.31 -13.72 -6.66
N ASP A 704 -28.28 -15.04 -6.48
CA ASP A 704 -27.26 -15.92 -7.05
C ASP A 704 -27.34 -15.99 -8.59
N ARG A 705 -28.54 -16.05 -9.16
CA ARG A 705 -28.72 -15.97 -10.62
C ARG A 705 -28.27 -14.62 -11.18
N MET A 706 -28.45 -13.53 -10.42
CA MET A 706 -27.98 -12.21 -10.81
C MET A 706 -26.44 -12.09 -10.70
N SER A 707 -25.82 -12.66 -9.67
CA SER A 707 -24.36 -12.66 -9.53
C SER A 707 -23.69 -13.49 -10.65
N GLU A 708 -24.27 -14.65 -10.99
CA GLU A 708 -23.79 -15.46 -12.13
C GLU A 708 -23.93 -14.72 -13.46
N GLN A 709 -25.06 -14.04 -13.71
CA GLN A 709 -25.25 -13.22 -14.91
C GLN A 709 -24.24 -12.06 -14.98
N ASN A 710 -23.96 -11.39 -13.86
CA ASN A 710 -22.94 -10.35 -13.80
C ASN A 710 -21.54 -10.90 -14.11
N GLN A 711 -21.16 -12.08 -13.57
CA GLN A 711 -19.89 -12.73 -13.88
C GLN A 711 -19.79 -13.12 -15.37
N ARG A 712 -20.86 -13.63 -15.97
CA ARG A 712 -20.96 -13.89 -17.42
C ARG A 712 -20.82 -12.60 -18.24
N ILE A 713 -21.39 -11.48 -17.79
CA ILE A 713 -21.23 -10.17 -18.45
C ILE A 713 -19.78 -9.68 -18.35
N SER A 714 -19.14 -9.74 -17.17
CA SER A 714 -17.75 -9.30 -16.99
C SER A 714 -16.75 -10.13 -17.81
N THR A 715 -16.94 -11.45 -17.93
CA THR A 715 -16.10 -12.29 -18.80
C THR A 715 -16.27 -11.96 -20.28
N LEU A 716 -17.50 -11.68 -20.75
CA LEU A 716 -17.76 -11.20 -22.11
C LEU A 716 -17.17 -9.80 -22.37
N GLN A 717 -17.24 -8.89 -21.41
CA GLN A 717 -16.61 -7.56 -21.49
C GLN A 717 -15.08 -7.66 -21.58
N SER A 718 -14.46 -8.48 -20.73
CA SER A 718 -13.02 -8.74 -20.75
C SER A 718 -12.56 -9.28 -22.11
N ARG A 719 -13.28 -10.27 -22.65
CA ARG A 719 -13.04 -10.83 -23.99
C ARG A 719 -13.26 -9.81 -25.11
N LEU A 720 -14.24 -8.91 -25.00
CA LEU A 720 -14.47 -7.84 -25.97
C LEU A 720 -13.30 -6.84 -25.99
N GLU A 721 -12.79 -6.46 -24.82
CA GLU A 721 -11.67 -5.52 -24.71
C GLU A 721 -10.34 -6.15 -25.17
N GLU A 722 -10.14 -7.44 -24.91
CA GLU A 722 -9.02 -8.21 -25.46
C GLU A 722 -9.05 -8.23 -27.01
N GLN A 723 -10.22 -8.41 -27.62
CA GLN A 723 -10.39 -8.34 -29.08
C GLN A 723 -10.15 -6.92 -29.64
N ARG A 724 -10.63 -5.88 -28.94
CA ARG A 724 -10.31 -4.48 -29.29
C ARG A 724 -8.81 -4.22 -29.27
N LYS A 725 -8.13 -4.66 -28.21
CA LYS A 725 -6.67 -4.53 -28.07
C LYS A 725 -5.92 -5.23 -29.21
N ARG A 726 -6.27 -6.50 -29.52
CA ARG A 726 -5.68 -7.21 -30.68
C ARG A 726 -5.92 -6.47 -32.00
N ALA A 727 -7.10 -5.90 -32.21
CA ALA A 727 -7.40 -5.13 -33.41
C ALA A 727 -6.57 -3.85 -33.51
N MET A 728 -6.36 -3.12 -32.40
CA MET A 728 -5.46 -1.95 -32.35
C MET A 728 -4.00 -2.34 -32.57
N GLU A 729 -3.55 -3.47 -32.03
CA GLU A 729 -2.18 -3.97 -32.21
C GLU A 729 -1.92 -4.37 -33.66
N LEU A 730 -2.88 -5.05 -34.32
CA LEU A 730 -2.84 -5.35 -35.76
C LEU A 730 -2.88 -4.09 -36.63
N GLN A 731 -3.73 -3.11 -36.29
CA GLN A 731 -3.78 -1.83 -37.01
C GLN A 731 -2.46 -1.06 -36.88
N ARG A 732 -1.84 -1.09 -35.69
CA ARG A 732 -0.53 -0.46 -35.45
C ARG A 732 0.58 -1.16 -36.25
N ALA A 733 0.60 -2.49 -36.27
CA ALA A 733 1.55 -3.29 -37.05
C ALA A 733 1.44 -2.99 -38.55
N GLY A 734 0.23 -3.08 -39.11
CA GLY A 734 0.00 -2.72 -40.52
C GLY A 734 0.39 -1.27 -40.82
N SER A 735 0.15 -0.33 -39.89
CA SER A 735 0.60 1.06 -40.06
C SER A 735 2.12 1.22 -39.98
N THR A 736 2.85 0.43 -39.19
CA THR A 736 4.33 0.44 -39.20
C THR A 736 4.86 -0.16 -40.50
N ASP A 737 4.27 -1.24 -40.99
CA ASP A 737 4.68 -1.91 -42.24
C ASP A 737 4.47 -0.98 -43.44
N PHE A 738 3.34 -0.27 -43.50
CA PHE A 738 3.11 0.78 -44.51
C PHE A 738 4.09 1.94 -44.38
N ASN A 739 4.43 2.39 -43.17
CA ASN A 739 5.42 3.46 -42.97
C ASN A 739 6.84 3.06 -43.42
N VAL A 740 7.26 1.83 -43.13
CA VAL A 740 8.52 1.26 -43.65
C VAL A 740 8.48 1.22 -45.18
N ARG A 741 7.41 0.67 -45.77
CA ARG A 741 7.30 0.58 -47.24
C ARG A 741 7.27 1.95 -47.92
N ILE A 742 6.69 2.97 -47.27
CA ILE A 742 6.73 4.37 -47.74
C ILE A 742 8.16 4.91 -47.68
N HIS A 743 8.91 4.65 -46.60
CA HIS A 743 10.32 5.06 -46.48
C HIS A 743 11.22 4.38 -47.52
N ASP A 744 11.02 3.09 -47.78
CA ASP A 744 11.73 2.35 -48.84
C ASP A 744 11.48 2.99 -50.21
N LEU A 745 10.22 3.25 -50.56
CA LEU A 745 9.83 3.87 -51.83
C LEU A 745 10.31 5.32 -51.94
N GLN A 746 10.37 6.08 -50.84
CA GLN A 746 10.99 7.41 -50.80
C GLN A 746 12.50 7.32 -51.08
N THR A 747 13.18 6.32 -50.52
CA THR A 747 14.61 6.05 -50.74
C THR A 747 14.87 5.63 -52.20
N GLU A 748 14.04 4.75 -52.76
CA GLU A 748 14.10 4.34 -54.17
C GLU A 748 13.88 5.54 -55.12
N VAL A 749 12.87 6.38 -54.86
CA VAL A 749 12.62 7.61 -55.62
C VAL A 749 13.77 8.60 -55.50
N GLN A 750 14.43 8.70 -54.33
CA GLN A 750 15.60 9.56 -54.16
C GLN A 750 16.80 9.03 -54.95
N ASN A 751 17.10 7.73 -54.90
CA ASN A 751 18.16 7.09 -55.69
C ASN A 751 17.90 7.27 -57.20
N LEU A 752 16.64 7.16 -57.65
CA LEU A 752 16.26 7.41 -59.04
C LEU A 752 16.44 8.89 -59.44
N ARG A 753 16.12 9.84 -58.54
CA ARG A 753 16.39 11.27 -58.77
C ARG A 753 17.88 11.57 -58.86
N GLU A 754 18.71 10.92 -58.05
CA GLU A 754 20.15 11.09 -58.06
C GLU A 754 20.77 10.49 -59.33
N THR A 755 20.38 9.29 -59.76
CA THR A 755 20.87 8.71 -61.03
C THR A 755 20.43 9.49 -62.26
N VAL A 756 19.21 10.08 -62.27
CA VAL A 756 18.80 11.04 -63.31
C VAL A 756 19.64 12.32 -63.24
N SER A 757 19.84 12.90 -62.05
CA SER A 757 20.65 14.11 -61.90
C SER A 757 22.15 13.92 -62.17
N VAL A 758 22.67 12.68 -62.15
CA VAL A 758 24.01 12.35 -62.64
C VAL A 758 24.02 12.25 -64.16
N ARG A 759 22.99 11.63 -64.77
CA ARG A 759 22.85 11.53 -66.23
C ARG A 759 22.67 12.91 -66.89
N ASP A 760 21.87 13.80 -66.29
CA ASP A 760 21.64 15.17 -66.77
C ASP A 760 22.88 16.09 -66.64
N LYS A 761 24.01 15.56 -66.14
CA LYS A 761 25.32 16.24 -66.01
C LYS A 761 26.41 15.61 -66.87
N GLN A 762 26.06 14.63 -67.72
CA GLN A 762 26.96 13.95 -68.67
C GLN A 762 26.58 14.31 -70.11
#